data_AF-K5ZKK6-F1
#
_entry.id   AF-K5ZKK6-F1
#
_cell.length_a   1.000
_cell.length_b   1.000
_cell.length_c   1.000
_cell.angle_alpha   90.00
_cell.angle_beta   90.00
_cell.angle_gamma   90.00
#
_symmetry.space_group_name_H-M   'P 1'
#
loop_
_entity.id
_entity.type
_entity.pdbx_description
1 polymer ?
#
loop_
_entity_poly.entity_id
_entity_poly.type
_entity_poly.pdbx_seq_one_letter_code
_entity_poly.pdbx_strand_id
1 'polypeptide(L)'
;MKKIFILIVSLGLLYPDRPFAQNSIKLYPYQMPPSHHPDYQRHHVKSPDASFFNNKIQFIALRDLSGDYKQKLDQWVVKDKLGDILWVSYPLVFQDNLKEVVAEIKRRNLYLFDLWGYIPGSGPGGYWTQFVIPDGVLDLFEKELGDHWLGMDNGEQDGRYVGSFAPRMYPLGADRKQQYFNFQRHFQEMGDQLGNKMATLVSLNFGHYFLKEGVYTLIGAETAQGLPNSQIYYSFIRGAGKQYGVNWFGNASVWNRWGWKSYDSNAEGIDNDYNSGGPLKGTSLGLLKRLIYTHLMYDCVAVGFEGSMRIDDKKLSPIGKIQQSAVKWVDKYGDPGVMYTPVALMTDFFSGWSFPRHLYSRQAYKVWGNLPYELPDYLTDGMLDVLYPGYQDASYYKDERGFITPNPYGDIADCLMSDAPLWVLKQYPVLVIADELHPGQEINDKLNAYIHAGGHLVITAGSLKNMPDGIAGIRTGEKTKVCTAPITYKGESFKERAPYTLAELIYPASATVLQKSNEFPAAIELNAGKGKVTVLASPYGVTEQPQCELPVKVMEEKPLDKPYPILNHTKALMEDIFTSVQLFETNPELSLVTCTRGNGEYTVLISNESWEPKEFSIGTKAGKIVYIKELPTDCSEMQAVGYAPKVMLNTSFGKNTAHTIAGGNVRIFRVCLDNKADVTVMPESTPVANTIGRALVLRNIQDVKEEILSRPTFFEHYDRVVIDWRYLHNREKETLKQEAGWLGRQKLKMTVDLTSGLNLYPDLRIVNNDPPFYQKSMEAMKGVIDKMEILGADELLISTQRTIENNYTMEQFYASLKESFQVLSDYAAKKNIRLLLRQSVGRTPDTIEGLQKLVGEVNRPNFTLAPALSLLLNNEVSLDADLNRLKQMEIKEILISAPEKDIHDQLWNTNAPIYKSDKATLIRKILAAFPQVDYIMDGLYASQDEEYLDGKAMDEFVIK
;
A
#
# COMPACT_ATOMS: atom_id res chain seq x y z
N MET A 1 40.07 -38.45 2.51
CA MET A 1 38.66 -38.27 2.10
C MET A 1 37.71 -39.46 2.35
N LYS A 2 38.12 -40.59 2.96
CA LYS A 2 37.20 -41.72 3.25
C LYS A 2 36.77 -41.89 4.73
N LYS A 3 37.31 -41.09 5.67
CA LYS A 3 36.94 -41.15 7.11
C LYS A 3 35.90 -40.12 7.56
N ILE A 4 35.61 -39.09 6.74
CA ILE A 4 34.60 -38.06 7.04
C ILE A 4 33.18 -38.51 6.58
N PHE A 5 33.11 -39.40 5.59
CA PHE A 5 31.83 -39.88 5.06
C PHE A 5 31.11 -40.88 5.99
N ILE A 6 31.84 -41.58 6.87
CA ILE A 6 31.25 -42.57 7.78
C ILE A 6 30.66 -41.89 9.03
N LEU A 7 31.15 -40.71 9.43
CA LEU A 7 30.59 -39.99 10.59
C LEU A 7 29.24 -39.32 10.27
N ILE A 8 29.01 -38.93 9.02
CA ILE A 8 27.76 -38.27 8.59
C ILE A 8 26.61 -39.28 8.43
N VAL A 9 26.91 -40.53 8.04
CA VAL A 9 25.89 -41.58 7.86
C VAL A 9 25.43 -42.18 9.19
N SER A 10 26.27 -42.15 10.24
CA SER A 10 25.90 -42.69 11.56
C SER A 10 25.07 -41.72 12.43
N LEU A 11 25.04 -40.41 12.12
CA LEU A 11 24.19 -39.43 12.81
C LEU A 11 22.75 -39.36 12.25
N GLY A 12 22.52 -39.91 11.05
CA GLY A 12 21.19 -39.96 10.42
C GLY A 12 20.30 -41.13 10.85
N LEU A 13 20.79 -42.04 11.71
CA LEU A 13 20.11 -43.29 12.09
C LEU A 13 19.67 -43.35 13.56
N LEU A 14 19.70 -42.23 14.30
CA LEU A 14 19.35 -42.19 15.74
C LEU A 14 18.02 -41.50 16.08
N TYR A 15 17.18 -41.16 15.10
CA TYR A 15 15.80 -40.73 15.38
C TYR A 15 14.80 -41.27 14.35
N PRO A 16 14.52 -42.59 14.31
CA PRO A 16 13.22 -43.04 13.85
C PRO A 16 12.19 -42.70 14.94
N ASP A 17 11.02 -42.21 14.55
CA ASP A 17 9.88 -41.89 15.42
C ASP A 17 9.93 -40.57 16.21
N ARG A 18 10.09 -39.44 15.50
CA ARG A 18 9.41 -38.21 15.92
C ARG A 18 8.21 -37.97 14.99
N PRO A 19 6.98 -37.83 15.52
CA PRO A 19 5.85 -37.36 14.72
C PRO A 19 6.22 -36.00 14.10
N PHE A 20 5.67 -35.71 12.91
CA PHE A 20 5.79 -34.43 12.20
C PHE A 20 6.02 -33.30 13.19
N ALA A 21 7.17 -32.61 13.09
CA ALA A 21 7.46 -31.47 13.94
C ALA A 21 6.30 -30.48 13.77
N GLN A 22 5.48 -30.36 14.80
CA GLN A 22 4.58 -29.24 14.98
C GLN A 22 5.47 -28.01 14.87
N ASN A 23 5.36 -27.26 13.77
CA ASN A 23 6.20 -26.09 13.58
C ASN A 23 5.82 -25.10 14.67
N SER A 24 6.82 -24.68 15.46
CA SER A 24 6.70 -23.62 16.43
C SER A 24 5.88 -22.44 15.90
N ILE A 25 4.93 -21.93 16.69
CA ILE A 25 4.15 -20.76 16.32
C ILE A 25 5.09 -19.57 16.17
N LYS A 26 5.16 -19.00 14.97
CA LYS A 26 6.02 -17.84 14.70
C LYS A 26 5.31 -16.54 15.07
N LEU A 27 5.95 -15.73 15.90
CA LEU A 27 5.41 -14.48 16.41
C LEU A 27 6.26 -13.30 15.96
N TYR A 28 5.64 -12.28 15.34
CA TYR A 28 6.27 -10.99 15.03
C TYR A 28 5.76 -9.91 16.00
N PRO A 29 6.49 -9.62 17.11
CA PRO A 29 6.01 -8.76 18.18
C PRO A 29 6.40 -7.28 18.02
N TYR A 30 6.75 -6.83 16.81
CA TYR A 30 7.25 -5.48 16.58
C TYR A 30 6.19 -4.63 15.87
N GLN A 31 6.00 -3.41 16.35
CA GLN A 31 5.27 -2.38 15.60
C GLN A 31 6.13 -1.92 14.42
N MET A 32 5.52 -1.31 13.41
CA MET A 32 6.23 -0.62 12.34
C MET A 32 6.16 0.89 12.63
N PRO A 33 7.26 1.52 13.10
CA PRO A 33 7.30 2.97 13.28
C PRO A 33 7.33 3.66 11.92
N PRO A 34 6.41 4.60 11.62
CA PRO A 34 6.42 5.38 10.38
C PRO A 34 7.78 5.97 10.00
N SER A 35 8.53 6.50 10.97
CA SER A 35 9.84 7.12 10.73
C SER A 35 10.92 6.17 10.22
N HIS A 36 10.74 4.86 10.37
CA HIS A 36 11.65 3.84 9.85
C HIS A 36 11.35 3.48 8.38
N HIS A 37 10.22 3.92 7.82
CA HIS A 37 9.86 3.61 6.44
C HIS A 37 10.85 4.26 5.45
N PRO A 38 11.29 3.56 4.38
CA PRO A 38 12.29 4.09 3.43
C PRO A 38 11.86 5.41 2.77
N ASP A 39 10.57 5.57 2.51
CA ASP A 39 10.00 6.78 1.91
C ASP A 39 9.69 7.89 2.92
N TYR A 40 9.95 7.73 4.22
CA TYR A 40 9.55 8.72 5.23
C TYR A 40 10.11 10.12 4.95
N GLN A 41 11.36 10.21 4.46
CA GLN A 41 11.94 11.49 4.07
C GLN A 41 11.48 11.97 2.69
N ARG A 42 11.00 11.07 1.83
CA ARG A 42 10.45 11.40 0.51
C ARG A 42 9.03 11.96 0.64
N HIS A 43 8.18 11.36 1.48
CA HIS A 43 6.80 11.78 1.68
C HIS A 43 6.69 13.29 1.95
N HIS A 44 5.65 13.88 1.37
CA HIS A 44 5.30 15.27 1.60
C HIS A 44 4.82 15.48 3.04
N VAL A 45 4.02 14.53 3.54
CA VAL A 45 3.50 14.48 4.89
C VAL A 45 4.09 13.28 5.62
N LYS A 46 4.61 13.53 6.82
CA LYS A 46 5.22 12.53 7.67
C LYS A 46 4.21 12.06 8.71
N SER A 47 3.82 10.79 8.64
CA SER A 47 2.97 10.20 9.68
C SER A 47 3.71 10.22 11.03
N PRO A 48 3.10 10.70 12.13
CA PRO A 48 3.76 10.73 13.42
C PRO A 48 3.94 9.32 14.00
N ASP A 49 5.08 9.06 14.65
CA ASP A 49 5.30 7.82 15.41
C ASP A 49 4.41 7.75 16.66
N ALA A 50 4.24 6.56 17.25
CA ALA A 50 3.46 6.37 18.48
C ALA A 50 3.96 7.22 19.67
N SER A 51 5.25 7.59 19.67
CA SER A 51 5.86 8.46 20.69
C SER A 51 5.28 9.87 20.70
N PHE A 52 4.86 10.38 19.53
CA PHE A 52 4.14 11.66 19.40
C PHE A 52 2.83 11.64 20.20
N PHE A 53 2.16 10.49 20.20
CA PHE A 53 0.94 10.24 20.98
C PHE A 53 1.22 9.80 22.43
N ASN A 54 2.40 10.13 22.97
CA ASN A 54 2.85 9.76 24.32
C ASN A 54 2.92 8.24 24.57
N ASN A 55 3.12 7.43 23.52
CA ASN A 55 3.09 5.96 23.58
C ASN A 55 1.80 5.42 24.24
N LYS A 56 0.67 6.09 23.98
CA LYS A 56 -0.64 5.72 24.49
C LYS A 56 -1.68 5.92 23.40
N ILE A 57 -2.64 5.00 23.35
CA ILE A 57 -3.84 5.16 22.53
C ILE A 57 -4.59 6.42 22.97
N GLN A 58 -4.75 7.36 22.05
CA GLN A 58 -5.51 8.60 22.23
C GLN A 58 -6.99 8.39 21.93
N PHE A 59 -7.83 9.33 22.37
CA PHE A 59 -9.26 9.25 22.11
C PHE A 59 -9.76 10.45 21.31
N ILE A 60 -10.60 10.17 20.33
CA ILE A 60 -11.20 11.15 19.42
C ILE A 60 -12.52 11.63 20.02
N ALA A 61 -12.68 12.94 20.14
CA ALA A 61 -13.82 13.58 20.77
C ALA A 61 -14.14 14.95 20.14
N LEU A 62 -15.26 15.53 20.57
CA LEU A 62 -15.71 16.90 20.27
C LEU A 62 -15.74 17.27 18.77
N ARG A 63 -16.95 17.32 18.18
CA ARG A 63 -17.13 17.65 16.76
C ARG A 63 -17.35 19.13 16.42
N ASP A 64 -17.55 19.99 17.41
CA ASP A 64 -18.02 21.35 17.16
C ASP A 64 -17.42 22.35 18.16
N LEU A 65 -16.66 23.31 17.63
CA LEU A 65 -16.05 24.41 18.38
C LEU A 65 -16.76 25.76 18.12
N SER A 66 -17.96 25.78 17.55
CA SER A 66 -18.75 27.01 17.47
C SER A 66 -19.23 27.50 18.83
N GLY A 67 -19.52 28.80 18.97
CA GLY A 67 -19.99 29.41 20.22
C GLY A 67 -18.89 29.47 21.30
N ASP A 68 -19.25 29.14 22.55
CA ASP A 68 -18.28 29.11 23.67
C ASP A 68 -17.41 27.85 23.63
N TYR A 69 -16.39 27.89 22.77
CA TYR A 69 -15.43 26.80 22.60
C TYR A 69 -14.66 26.48 23.89
N LYS A 70 -14.42 27.45 24.78
CA LYS A 70 -13.69 27.22 26.04
C LYS A 70 -14.51 26.38 26.99
N GLN A 71 -15.80 26.71 27.15
CA GLN A 71 -16.71 25.91 27.96
C GLN A 71 -16.85 24.47 27.42
N LYS A 72 -16.95 24.32 26.09
CA LYS A 72 -17.00 22.99 25.46
C LYS A 72 -15.72 22.19 25.74
N LEU A 73 -14.55 22.80 25.57
CA LEU A 73 -13.27 22.14 25.87
C LEU A 73 -13.16 21.77 27.36
N ASP A 74 -13.58 22.64 28.29
CA ASP A 74 -13.61 22.33 29.72
C ASP A 74 -14.53 21.14 30.03
N GLN A 75 -15.70 21.10 29.39
CA GLN A 75 -16.68 20.05 29.61
C GLN A 75 -16.19 18.70 29.04
N TRP A 76 -15.76 18.65 27.78
CA TRP A 76 -15.43 17.40 27.08
C TRP A 76 -14.06 16.84 27.44
N VAL A 77 -13.05 17.70 27.52
CA VAL A 77 -11.66 17.28 27.74
C VAL A 77 -11.35 17.15 29.24
N VAL A 78 -11.69 18.17 30.03
CA VAL A 78 -11.27 18.22 31.44
C VAL A 78 -12.24 17.46 32.35
N LYS A 79 -13.55 17.73 32.24
CA LYS A 79 -14.55 17.16 33.16
C LYS A 79 -14.97 15.76 32.75
N ASP A 80 -15.34 15.53 31.49
CA ASP A 80 -15.80 14.22 31.02
C ASP A 80 -14.64 13.28 30.65
N LYS A 81 -13.47 13.84 30.30
CA LYS A 81 -12.28 13.10 29.88
C LYS A 81 -12.57 12.14 28.72
N LEU A 82 -13.21 12.66 27.69
CA LEU A 82 -13.60 11.86 26.52
C LEU A 82 -12.46 11.65 25.53
N GLY A 83 -11.50 12.57 25.44
CA GLY A 83 -10.36 12.46 24.54
C GLY A 83 -9.69 13.79 24.25
N ASP A 84 -8.46 13.73 23.74
CA ASP A 84 -7.58 14.88 23.47
C ASP A 84 -7.45 15.20 21.97
N ILE A 85 -8.02 14.35 21.10
CA ILE A 85 -8.07 14.56 19.65
C ILE A 85 -9.43 15.17 19.27
N LEU A 86 -9.41 16.35 18.65
CA LEU A 86 -10.59 17.12 18.26
C LEU A 86 -10.99 16.81 16.81
N TRP A 87 -12.14 16.19 16.60
CA TRP A 87 -12.64 15.81 15.26
C TRP A 87 -13.74 16.75 14.75
N VAL A 88 -13.34 17.98 14.46
CA VAL A 88 -14.26 19.08 14.15
C VAL A 88 -14.54 19.20 12.67
N SER A 89 -15.63 19.86 12.28
CA SER A 89 -15.99 20.03 10.88
C SER A 89 -15.44 21.31 10.25
N TYR A 90 -15.51 21.35 8.92
CA TYR A 90 -15.02 22.45 8.09
C TYR A 90 -15.51 23.86 8.45
N PRO A 91 -16.69 24.14 9.06
CA PRO A 91 -17.06 25.52 9.41
C PRO A 91 -16.04 26.20 10.32
N LEU A 92 -15.18 25.43 11.01
CA LEU A 92 -14.02 25.97 11.72
C LEU A 92 -13.14 26.87 10.84
N VAL A 93 -12.85 26.48 9.59
CA VAL A 93 -11.94 27.23 8.70
C VAL A 93 -12.50 28.60 8.28
N PHE A 94 -13.79 28.85 8.55
CA PHE A 94 -14.49 30.08 8.23
C PHE A 94 -14.82 30.93 9.46
N GLN A 95 -14.37 30.56 10.66
CA GLN A 95 -14.67 31.32 11.88
C GLN A 95 -13.85 32.61 11.99
N ASP A 96 -14.52 33.72 12.32
CA ASP A 96 -13.86 35.02 12.53
C ASP A 96 -12.82 34.99 13.68
N ASN A 97 -13.07 34.16 14.70
CA ASN A 97 -12.20 34.02 15.88
C ASN A 97 -11.23 32.82 15.78
N LEU A 98 -10.98 32.28 14.57
CA LEU A 98 -10.18 31.07 14.36
C LEU A 98 -8.79 31.12 15.05
N LYS A 99 -8.12 32.28 15.01
CA LYS A 99 -6.80 32.46 15.66
C LYS A 99 -6.85 32.20 17.17
N GLU A 100 -7.92 32.63 17.84
CA GLU A 100 -8.10 32.42 19.28
C GLU A 100 -8.39 30.94 19.59
N VAL A 101 -9.22 30.30 18.76
CA VAL A 101 -9.54 28.87 18.89
C VAL A 101 -8.28 28.02 18.73
N VAL A 102 -7.47 28.29 17.71
CA VAL A 102 -6.19 27.60 17.47
C VAL A 102 -5.20 27.83 18.60
N ALA A 103 -5.08 29.06 19.11
CA ALA A 103 -4.23 29.36 20.26
C ALA A 103 -4.67 28.60 21.52
N GLU A 104 -5.98 28.41 21.71
CA GLU A 104 -6.50 27.63 22.84
C GLU A 104 -6.24 26.13 22.69
N ILE A 105 -6.37 25.58 21.47
CA ILE A 105 -6.00 24.17 21.16
C ILE A 105 -4.53 23.93 21.52
N LYS A 106 -3.64 24.82 21.06
CA LYS A 106 -2.21 24.80 21.38
C LYS A 106 -1.96 24.90 22.89
N ARG A 107 -2.61 25.86 23.56
CA ARG A 107 -2.45 26.09 25.01
C ARG A 107 -2.83 24.85 25.84
N ARG A 108 -3.81 24.08 25.38
CA ARG A 108 -4.28 22.85 26.01
C ARG A 108 -3.54 21.60 25.55
N ASN A 109 -2.61 21.71 24.60
CA ASN A 109 -1.86 20.60 24.01
C ASN A 109 -2.76 19.52 23.38
N LEU A 110 -3.81 19.95 22.66
CA LEU A 110 -4.75 19.06 21.98
C LEU A 110 -4.37 18.87 20.51
N TYR A 111 -4.94 17.86 19.86
CA TYR A 111 -4.72 17.59 18.43
C TYR A 111 -5.94 18.07 17.62
N LEU A 112 -5.70 18.73 16.49
CA LEU A 112 -6.73 19.08 15.52
C LEU A 112 -6.70 18.04 14.41
N PHE A 113 -7.80 17.32 14.24
CA PHE A 113 -7.86 16.12 13.41
C PHE A 113 -9.01 16.20 12.42
N ASP A 114 -8.71 15.86 11.17
CA ASP A 114 -9.68 15.32 10.22
C ASP A 114 -10.89 16.26 10.00
N LEU A 115 -10.62 17.46 9.48
CA LEU A 115 -11.66 18.46 9.24
C LEU A 115 -12.65 18.02 8.15
N TRP A 116 -13.77 17.45 8.59
CA TRP A 116 -14.76 16.78 7.73
C TRP A 116 -15.81 17.72 7.14
N GLY A 117 -16.46 17.26 6.06
CA GLY A 117 -17.63 17.91 5.44
C GLY A 117 -17.44 18.33 3.98
N TYR A 118 -16.25 18.14 3.41
CA TYR A 118 -15.98 18.41 2.00
C TYR A 118 -16.56 17.31 1.11
N ILE A 119 -17.38 17.69 0.11
CA ILE A 119 -17.89 16.76 -0.91
C ILE A 119 -17.62 17.30 -2.32
N PRO A 120 -16.70 16.67 -3.10
CA PRO A 120 -16.41 17.09 -4.47
C PRO A 120 -17.65 17.10 -5.37
N GLY A 121 -17.83 18.16 -6.15
CA GLY A 121 -18.92 18.29 -7.14
C GLY A 121 -20.29 18.62 -6.55
N SER A 122 -20.40 18.88 -5.24
CA SER A 122 -21.65 19.30 -4.61
C SER A 122 -21.92 20.80 -4.81
N GLY A 123 -23.19 21.19 -4.78
CA GLY A 123 -23.64 22.57 -5.03
C GLY A 123 -23.50 23.50 -3.82
N PRO A 124 -23.73 24.82 -4.01
CA PRO A 124 -23.68 25.78 -2.92
C PRO A 124 -24.86 25.56 -1.94
N GLY A 125 -24.55 25.45 -0.64
CA GLY A 125 -25.52 25.35 0.45
C GLY A 125 -25.62 23.96 1.10
N GLY A 126 -26.21 23.92 2.30
CA GLY A 126 -26.23 22.72 3.13
C GLY A 126 -24.92 22.50 3.89
N TYR A 127 -24.93 21.50 4.79
CA TYR A 127 -23.74 21.17 5.57
C TYR A 127 -22.67 20.50 4.71
N TRP A 128 -23.06 19.58 3.84
CA TRP A 128 -22.16 18.82 2.98
C TRP A 128 -21.97 19.54 1.65
N THR A 129 -20.83 20.20 1.47
CA THR A 129 -20.62 21.09 0.31
C THR A 129 -19.16 21.08 -0.15
N GLN A 130 -18.93 21.46 -1.41
CA GLN A 130 -17.61 21.76 -1.93
C GLN A 130 -17.29 23.20 -1.54
N PHE A 131 -16.11 23.43 -0.95
CA PHE A 131 -15.69 24.74 -0.50
C PHE A 131 -14.23 25.00 -0.84
N VAL A 132 -13.86 26.28 -0.88
CA VAL A 132 -12.47 26.74 -1.00
C VAL A 132 -12.02 27.22 0.36
N ILE A 133 -10.90 26.68 0.84
CA ILE A 133 -10.32 27.08 2.13
C ILE A 133 -9.80 28.52 2.00
N PRO A 134 -10.10 29.44 2.94
CA PRO A 134 -9.58 30.80 2.89
C PRO A 134 -8.04 30.84 2.97
N ASP A 135 -7.44 31.75 2.21
CA ASP A 135 -5.98 31.94 2.18
C ASP A 135 -5.38 32.12 3.58
N GLY A 136 -4.27 31.44 3.84
CA GLY A 136 -3.52 31.53 5.09
C GLY A 136 -4.10 30.74 6.28
N VAL A 137 -5.26 30.09 6.14
CA VAL A 137 -5.84 29.25 7.22
C VAL A 137 -5.00 28.01 7.48
N LEU A 138 -4.60 27.30 6.42
CA LEU A 138 -3.73 26.12 6.59
C LEU A 138 -2.35 26.51 7.11
N ASP A 139 -1.78 27.63 6.65
CA ASP A 139 -0.53 28.18 7.17
C ASP A 139 -0.62 28.52 8.67
N LEU A 140 -1.78 29.00 9.14
CA LEU A 140 -2.02 29.23 10.56
C LEU A 140 -1.98 27.92 11.35
N PHE A 141 -2.61 26.85 10.85
CA PHE A 141 -2.58 25.54 11.50
C PHE A 141 -1.16 24.98 11.54
N GLU A 142 -0.44 24.97 10.42
CA GLU A 142 0.95 24.51 10.36
C GLU A 142 1.85 25.30 11.32
N LYS A 143 1.74 26.63 11.32
CA LYS A 143 2.59 27.48 12.16
C LYS A 143 2.28 27.36 13.64
N GLU A 144 1.01 27.33 14.02
CA GLU A 144 0.62 27.38 15.43
C GLU A 144 0.56 26.00 16.08
N LEU A 145 0.06 24.98 15.37
CA LEU A 145 -0.12 23.62 15.88
C LEU A 145 1.02 22.67 15.46
N GLY A 146 1.70 22.95 14.34
CA GLY A 146 2.73 22.04 13.81
C GLY A 146 2.17 20.64 13.60
N ASP A 147 2.85 19.63 14.14
CA ASP A 147 2.44 18.23 14.03
C ASP A 147 1.12 17.90 14.76
N HIS A 148 0.64 18.77 15.67
CA HIS A 148 -0.69 18.62 16.28
C HIS A 148 -1.84 18.93 15.31
N TRP A 149 -1.55 19.52 14.15
CA TRP A 149 -2.47 19.56 13.02
C TRP A 149 -2.30 18.29 12.18
N LEU A 150 -3.26 17.38 12.29
CA LEU A 150 -3.22 16.06 11.65
C LEU A 150 -3.76 16.05 10.22
N GLY A 151 -4.30 17.16 9.71
CA GLY A 151 -4.71 17.29 8.31
C GLY A 151 -6.21 17.32 8.07
N MET A 152 -6.58 17.69 6.84
CA MET A 152 -7.95 17.71 6.35
C MET A 152 -8.50 16.29 6.18
N ASP A 153 -9.81 16.15 6.31
CA ASP A 153 -10.47 14.86 6.09
C ASP A 153 -10.53 14.51 4.61
N ASN A 154 -10.09 13.29 4.28
CA ASN A 154 -10.42 12.66 3.01
C ASN A 154 -11.92 12.35 2.95
N GLY A 155 -12.49 11.88 4.06
CA GLY A 155 -13.86 11.41 4.24
C GLY A 155 -14.09 10.07 3.56
N GLU A 156 -15.35 9.62 3.62
CA GLU A 156 -15.89 8.44 2.90
C GLU A 156 -15.84 8.55 1.35
N GLN A 157 -14.88 9.28 0.81
CA GLN A 157 -14.79 9.65 -0.60
C GLN A 157 -14.37 8.49 -1.49
N ASP A 158 -13.70 7.45 -0.99
CA ASP A 158 -13.49 6.23 -1.76
C ASP A 158 -14.82 5.52 -2.09
N GLY A 159 -15.73 5.46 -1.11
CA GLY A 159 -17.11 5.03 -1.32
C GLY A 159 -17.89 5.92 -2.29
N ARG A 160 -17.83 7.25 -2.12
CA ARG A 160 -18.50 8.21 -3.01
C ARG A 160 -17.91 8.18 -4.42
N TYR A 161 -16.61 7.97 -4.57
CA TYR A 161 -15.93 7.73 -5.85
C TYR A 161 -16.54 6.53 -6.56
N VAL A 162 -16.67 5.40 -5.87
CA VAL A 162 -17.28 4.18 -6.41
C VAL A 162 -18.75 4.38 -6.79
N GLY A 163 -19.55 5.02 -5.93
CA GLY A 163 -21.00 5.19 -6.18
C GLY A 163 -21.33 6.26 -7.23
N SER A 164 -20.51 7.30 -7.35
CA SER A 164 -20.83 8.50 -8.13
C SER A 164 -19.90 8.70 -9.33
N PHE A 165 -18.59 8.51 -9.19
CA PHE A 165 -17.64 8.91 -10.22
C PHE A 165 -17.25 7.75 -11.15
N ALA A 166 -16.88 6.60 -10.60
CA ALA A 166 -16.45 5.43 -11.37
C ALA A 166 -17.46 4.97 -12.45
N PRO A 167 -18.80 4.96 -12.20
CA PRO A 167 -19.79 4.56 -13.20
C PRO A 167 -19.98 5.57 -14.35
N ARG A 168 -19.34 6.75 -14.26
CA ARG A 168 -19.44 7.84 -15.25
C ARG A 168 -18.16 8.05 -16.06
N MET A 169 -17.15 7.20 -15.86
CA MET A 169 -15.88 7.27 -16.58
C MET A 169 -16.05 6.89 -18.05
N TYR A 170 -15.25 7.49 -18.94
CA TYR A 170 -15.26 7.17 -20.36
C TYR A 170 -13.83 6.91 -20.89
N PRO A 171 -13.61 5.82 -21.66
CA PRO A 171 -14.58 4.78 -21.98
C PRO A 171 -14.96 3.94 -20.76
N LEU A 172 -16.23 3.56 -20.67
CA LEU A 172 -16.68 2.55 -19.70
C LEU A 172 -16.02 1.21 -20.07
N GLY A 173 -15.38 0.56 -19.10
CA GLY A 173 -14.63 -0.68 -19.34
C GLY A 173 -13.15 -0.51 -19.66
N ALA A 174 -12.57 0.67 -19.43
CA ALA A 174 -11.12 0.82 -19.40
C ALA A 174 -10.50 -0.15 -18.38
N ASP A 175 -9.30 -0.65 -18.69
CA ASP A 175 -8.62 -1.68 -17.87
C ASP A 175 -8.32 -1.21 -16.44
N ARG A 176 -7.95 -2.16 -15.58
CA ARG A 176 -7.65 -1.93 -14.16
C ARG A 176 -6.58 -0.84 -13.93
N LYS A 177 -5.55 -0.79 -14.78
CA LYS A 177 -4.50 0.25 -14.70
C LYS A 177 -5.05 1.63 -15.02
N GLN A 178 -5.89 1.76 -16.04
CA GLN A 178 -6.54 3.02 -16.36
C GLN A 178 -7.54 3.45 -15.27
N GLN A 179 -8.21 2.51 -14.59
CA GLN A 179 -9.03 2.82 -13.42
C GLN A 179 -8.19 3.42 -12.27
N TYR A 180 -7.00 2.87 -12.03
CA TYR A 180 -6.06 3.43 -11.06
C TYR A 180 -5.64 4.87 -11.42
N PHE A 181 -5.34 5.16 -12.69
CA PHE A 181 -5.03 6.53 -13.12
C PHE A 181 -6.20 7.49 -12.92
N ASN A 182 -7.43 7.05 -13.18
CA ASN A 182 -8.62 7.87 -12.96
C ASN A 182 -8.89 8.11 -11.47
N PHE A 183 -8.65 7.10 -10.62
CA PHE A 183 -8.68 7.24 -9.17
C PHE A 183 -7.66 8.29 -8.71
N GLN A 184 -6.41 8.17 -9.17
CA GLN A 184 -5.33 9.09 -8.84
C GLN A 184 -5.60 10.52 -9.30
N ARG A 185 -6.23 10.71 -10.47
CA ARG A 185 -6.63 12.03 -10.95
C ARG A 185 -7.70 12.65 -10.05
N HIS A 186 -8.71 11.88 -9.66
CA HIS A 186 -9.80 12.36 -8.81
C HIS A 186 -9.31 12.81 -7.43
N PHE A 187 -8.49 11.97 -6.77
CA PHE A 187 -8.02 12.26 -5.43
C PHE A 187 -6.88 13.27 -5.38
N GLN A 188 -6.07 13.38 -6.44
CA GLN A 188 -5.13 14.49 -6.56
C GLN A 188 -5.89 15.83 -6.57
N GLU A 189 -6.92 15.98 -7.40
CA GLU A 189 -7.68 17.23 -7.49
C GLU A 189 -8.33 17.58 -6.14
N MET A 190 -8.87 16.58 -5.44
CA MET A 190 -9.38 16.78 -4.09
C MET A 190 -8.30 17.23 -3.11
N GLY A 191 -7.14 16.58 -3.11
CA GLY A 191 -6.00 16.95 -2.26
C GLY A 191 -5.47 18.35 -2.56
N ASP A 192 -5.41 18.74 -3.84
CA ASP A 192 -4.99 20.07 -4.29
C ASP A 192 -5.94 21.18 -3.78
N GLN A 193 -7.24 20.91 -3.67
CA GLN A 193 -8.21 21.84 -3.09
C GLN A 193 -8.16 21.90 -1.55
N LEU A 194 -7.67 20.85 -0.90
CA LEU A 194 -7.63 20.71 0.57
C LEU A 194 -6.23 20.94 1.18
N GLY A 195 -5.22 21.23 0.35
CA GLY A 195 -3.88 21.58 0.78
C GLY A 195 -2.92 20.40 0.99
N ASN A 196 -3.26 19.19 0.55
CA ASN A 196 -2.38 18.02 0.51
C ASN A 196 -1.73 17.61 1.86
N LYS A 197 -2.33 17.98 2.99
CA LYS A 197 -2.06 17.35 4.29
C LYS A 197 -3.35 16.76 4.81
N MET A 198 -3.45 15.44 4.74
CA MET A 198 -4.70 14.70 4.90
C MET A 198 -4.65 13.74 6.09
N ALA A 199 -5.79 13.46 6.68
CA ALA A 199 -6.09 12.22 7.39
C ALA A 199 -7.16 11.48 6.58
N THR A 200 -7.08 10.16 6.49
CA THR A 200 -8.05 9.39 5.70
C THR A 200 -8.91 8.50 6.55
N LEU A 201 -10.21 8.75 6.50
CA LEU A 201 -11.25 7.84 6.95
C LEU A 201 -11.84 7.12 5.72
N VAL A 202 -11.54 5.84 5.53
CA VAL A 202 -12.05 5.07 4.39
C VAL A 202 -13.44 4.51 4.67
N SER A 203 -14.26 4.42 3.63
CA SER A 203 -15.54 3.72 3.65
C SER A 203 -15.59 2.52 2.72
N LEU A 204 -14.52 2.27 1.97
CA LEU A 204 -14.19 1.00 1.33
C LEU A 204 -12.72 0.68 1.69
N ASN A 205 -11.99 -0.05 0.84
CA ASN A 205 -10.66 -0.59 1.16
C ASN A 205 -9.55 -0.03 0.26
N PHE A 206 -9.71 1.21 -0.24
CA PHE A 206 -8.74 1.87 -1.12
C PHE A 206 -7.61 2.60 -0.39
N GLY A 207 -7.47 2.38 0.92
CA GLY A 207 -6.43 2.97 1.76
C GLY A 207 -5.00 2.80 1.24
N HIS A 208 -4.66 1.65 0.66
CA HIS A 208 -3.33 1.43 0.06
C HIS A 208 -2.99 2.47 -1.03
N TYR A 209 -3.97 2.81 -1.87
CA TYR A 209 -3.77 3.77 -2.95
C TYR A 209 -3.65 5.21 -2.44
N PHE A 210 -4.31 5.54 -1.33
CA PHE A 210 -4.15 6.82 -0.65
C PHE A 210 -2.76 6.95 -0.05
N LEU A 211 -2.34 5.99 0.78
CA LEU A 211 -1.11 6.11 1.54
C LEU A 211 0.14 6.19 0.66
N LYS A 212 0.12 5.55 -0.51
CA LYS A 212 1.22 5.60 -1.50
C LYS A 212 1.56 7.03 -1.95
N GLU A 213 0.60 7.95 -1.94
CA GLU A 213 0.81 9.33 -2.38
C GLU A 213 1.67 10.15 -1.39
N GLY A 214 1.86 9.69 -0.15
CA GLY A 214 2.72 10.35 0.83
C GLY A 214 2.17 11.69 1.34
N VAL A 215 0.85 11.86 1.37
CA VAL A 215 0.14 13.08 1.83
C VAL A 215 -0.74 12.85 3.07
N TYR A 216 -0.63 11.68 3.72
CA TYR A 216 -1.51 11.28 4.82
C TYR A 216 -0.76 11.14 6.16
N THR A 217 -1.32 11.70 7.23
CA THR A 217 -0.80 11.54 8.59
C THR A 217 -1.29 10.25 9.25
N LEU A 218 -2.54 9.87 9.01
CA LEU A 218 -3.23 8.75 9.61
C LEU A 218 -4.26 8.14 8.65
N ILE A 219 -4.53 6.84 8.81
CA ILE A 219 -5.61 6.12 8.13
C ILE A 219 -6.56 5.45 9.12
N GLY A 220 -7.85 5.43 8.85
CA GLY A 220 -8.83 4.71 9.65
C GLY A 220 -10.02 4.34 8.77
N ALA A 221 -10.99 3.62 9.34
CA ALA A 221 -12.27 3.36 8.68
C ALA A 221 -13.41 3.88 9.55
N GLU A 222 -14.49 4.28 8.90
CA GLU A 222 -15.77 4.38 9.58
C GLU A 222 -16.42 3.01 9.64
N THR A 223 -16.49 2.45 10.84
CA THR A 223 -17.17 1.17 11.07
C THR A 223 -18.63 1.41 11.45
N ALA A 224 -19.50 0.42 11.23
CA ALA A 224 -20.96 0.57 11.28
C ALA A 224 -21.51 1.36 10.07
N GLN A 225 -22.08 2.57 10.16
CA GLN A 225 -22.55 3.50 9.08
C GLN A 225 -23.26 2.89 7.83
N GLY A 226 -23.75 1.65 7.90
CA GLY A 226 -24.15 0.94 6.69
C GLY A 226 -22.98 0.50 5.80
N LEU A 227 -21.78 0.47 6.34
CA LEU A 227 -20.51 0.11 5.73
C LEU A 227 -20.12 -1.37 5.99
N PRO A 228 -19.16 -1.89 5.21
CA PRO A 228 -18.61 -3.24 5.36
C PRO A 228 -18.09 -3.67 6.75
N ASN A 229 -17.70 -4.96 6.83
CA ASN A 229 -17.20 -5.62 8.02
C ASN A 229 -15.91 -4.97 8.57
N SER A 230 -15.86 -4.76 9.89
CA SER A 230 -14.76 -4.09 10.60
C SER A 230 -13.45 -4.87 10.54
N GLN A 231 -13.49 -6.20 10.68
CA GLN A 231 -12.27 -7.02 10.71
C GLN A 231 -11.53 -6.95 9.37
N ILE A 232 -12.29 -7.01 8.27
CA ILE A 232 -11.72 -6.85 6.94
C ILE A 232 -11.19 -5.44 6.71
N TYR A 233 -11.91 -4.38 7.15
CA TYR A 233 -11.37 -3.03 7.08
C TYR A 233 -10.00 -2.92 7.73
N TYR A 234 -9.86 -3.38 8.97
CA TYR A 234 -8.60 -3.26 9.69
C TYR A 234 -7.52 -4.22 9.14
N SER A 235 -7.89 -5.34 8.51
CA SER A 235 -6.90 -6.15 7.77
C SER A 235 -6.25 -5.36 6.62
N PHE A 236 -7.04 -4.60 5.84
CA PHE A 236 -6.52 -3.73 4.78
C PHE A 236 -5.81 -2.50 5.33
N ILE A 237 -6.31 -1.87 6.40
CA ILE A 237 -5.71 -0.68 6.99
C ILE A 237 -4.35 -0.99 7.61
N ARG A 238 -4.23 -2.07 8.41
CA ARG A 238 -2.97 -2.48 9.02
C ARG A 238 -1.95 -2.87 7.95
N GLY A 239 -2.39 -3.60 6.93
CA GLY A 239 -1.53 -3.95 5.78
C GLY A 239 -1.03 -2.72 5.03
N ALA A 240 -1.91 -1.78 4.71
CA ALA A 240 -1.55 -0.51 4.06
C ALA A 240 -0.61 0.33 4.93
N GLY A 241 -0.92 0.45 6.22
CA GLY A 241 -0.11 1.17 7.19
C GLY A 241 1.30 0.62 7.26
N LYS A 242 1.45 -0.71 7.43
CA LYS A 242 2.74 -1.42 7.42
C LYS A 242 3.50 -1.28 6.11
N GLN A 243 2.81 -1.29 4.98
CA GLN A 243 3.41 -1.22 3.64
C GLN A 243 3.93 0.18 3.28
N TYR A 244 3.25 1.23 3.73
CA TYR A 244 3.53 2.61 3.32
C TYR A 244 3.98 3.54 4.45
N GLY A 245 4.16 3.04 5.68
CA GLY A 245 4.71 3.85 6.76
C GLY A 245 3.72 4.84 7.37
N VAL A 246 2.46 4.45 7.60
CA VAL A 246 1.44 5.34 8.17
C VAL A 246 0.68 4.67 9.31
N ASN A 247 0.54 5.37 10.44
CA ASN A 247 -0.22 4.92 11.59
C ASN A 247 -1.73 4.98 11.34
N TRP A 248 -2.50 4.22 12.14
CA TRP A 248 -3.94 4.12 11.95
C TRP A 248 -4.77 4.39 13.20
N PHE A 249 -6.04 4.74 12.99
CA PHE A 249 -7.00 5.05 14.04
C PHE A 249 -8.31 4.26 13.89
N GLY A 250 -9.00 4.12 15.02
CA GLY A 250 -10.29 3.47 15.17
C GLY A 250 -11.45 4.45 15.16
N ASN A 251 -12.42 4.32 14.26
CA ASN A 251 -13.68 5.09 14.35
C ASN A 251 -14.91 4.19 14.20
N ALA A 252 -15.92 4.46 15.03
CA ALA A 252 -17.20 3.77 14.98
C ALA A 252 -18.37 4.77 14.89
N SER A 253 -19.19 4.56 13.86
CA SER A 253 -20.36 5.38 13.58
C SER A 253 -21.54 5.02 14.45
N VAL A 254 -22.27 6.04 14.87
CA VAL A 254 -23.57 5.88 15.54
C VAL A 254 -24.72 5.72 14.53
N TRP A 255 -24.45 5.92 13.25
CA TRP A 255 -25.34 5.64 12.13
C TRP A 255 -25.20 4.18 11.69
N ASN A 256 -26.29 3.63 11.17
CA ASN A 256 -26.25 2.44 10.32
C ASN A 256 -27.33 2.56 9.24
N ARG A 257 -27.56 1.49 8.47
CA ARG A 257 -28.60 1.47 7.41
C ARG A 257 -29.99 1.86 7.92
N TRP A 258 -30.29 1.62 9.19
CA TRP A 258 -31.59 1.85 9.83
C TRP A 258 -31.62 3.05 10.79
N GLY A 259 -30.93 4.14 10.42
CA GLY A 259 -30.98 5.43 11.12
C GLY A 259 -29.75 5.70 11.99
N TRP A 260 -29.89 6.56 13.01
CA TRP A 260 -28.78 6.91 13.90
C TRP A 260 -29.12 6.85 15.38
N LYS A 261 -28.13 6.45 16.19
CA LYS A 261 -28.28 6.41 17.64
C LYS A 261 -28.20 7.81 18.20
N SER A 262 -29.28 8.27 18.79
CA SER A 262 -29.34 9.54 19.51
C SER A 262 -30.17 9.39 20.77
N TYR A 263 -29.85 10.20 21.78
CA TYR A 263 -30.61 10.32 23.02
C TYR A 263 -31.21 11.71 23.18
N ASP A 264 -31.26 12.49 22.10
CA ASP A 264 -31.95 13.77 22.06
C ASP A 264 -33.44 13.56 22.34
N SER A 265 -33.96 14.31 23.31
CA SER A 265 -35.38 14.28 23.69
C SER A 265 -36.31 14.76 22.58
N ASN A 266 -35.79 15.51 21.60
CA ASN A 266 -36.55 16.07 20.49
C ASN A 266 -36.49 15.19 19.23
N ALA A 267 -35.94 13.98 19.30
CA ALA A 267 -35.84 13.10 18.14
C ALA A 267 -37.24 12.66 17.65
N GLU A 268 -37.58 13.04 16.41
CA GLU A 268 -38.83 12.66 15.75
C GLU A 268 -38.64 11.46 14.79
N GLY A 269 -39.73 10.77 14.44
CA GLY A 269 -39.68 9.67 13.46
C GLY A 269 -39.08 8.36 13.97
N ILE A 270 -39.02 8.16 15.30
CA ILE A 270 -38.42 7.00 15.98
C ILE A 270 -39.00 5.63 15.56
N ASP A 271 -40.15 5.60 14.89
CA ASP A 271 -40.73 4.36 14.37
C ASP A 271 -40.27 4.01 12.95
N ASN A 272 -39.79 4.97 12.16
CA ASN A 272 -39.33 4.76 10.78
C ASN A 272 -37.96 4.09 10.73
N ASP A 273 -37.70 3.22 9.77
CA ASP A 273 -36.39 2.56 9.64
C ASP A 273 -35.32 3.46 9.00
N TYR A 274 -35.68 4.34 8.07
CA TYR A 274 -34.74 5.19 7.34
C TYR A 274 -34.81 6.64 7.81
N ASN A 275 -33.67 7.34 7.79
CA ASN A 275 -33.56 8.77 8.11
C ASN A 275 -34.21 9.15 9.44
N SER A 276 -34.07 8.30 10.45
CA SER A 276 -34.61 8.52 11.80
C SER A 276 -33.55 8.39 12.89
N GLY A 277 -33.67 9.23 13.90
CA GLY A 277 -32.79 9.25 15.07
C GLY A 277 -33.51 8.74 16.30
N GLY A 278 -32.82 7.99 17.16
CA GLY A 278 -33.34 7.69 18.49
C GLY A 278 -32.63 6.56 19.22
N PRO A 279 -33.02 6.26 20.48
CA PRO A 279 -32.32 5.28 21.30
C PRO A 279 -32.35 3.85 20.72
N LEU A 280 -33.34 3.52 19.91
CA LEU A 280 -33.49 2.20 19.26
C LEU A 280 -33.07 2.20 17.77
N LYS A 281 -32.51 3.30 17.26
CA LYS A 281 -32.08 3.47 15.86
C LYS A 281 -30.56 3.52 15.73
N GLY A 282 -30.04 3.31 14.53
CA GLY A 282 -28.60 3.25 14.31
C GLY A 282 -27.91 2.10 15.03
N THR A 283 -26.59 2.22 15.18
CA THR A 283 -25.70 1.22 15.78
C THR A 283 -26.04 0.98 17.25
N SER A 284 -26.28 -0.27 17.64
CA SER A 284 -26.56 -0.66 19.02
C SER A 284 -25.39 -0.35 19.95
N LEU A 285 -25.67 -0.13 21.25
CA LEU A 285 -24.60 0.09 22.22
C LEU A 285 -23.69 -1.13 22.36
N GLY A 286 -24.25 -2.35 22.21
CA GLY A 286 -23.48 -3.60 22.20
C GLY A 286 -22.47 -3.63 21.05
N LEU A 287 -22.87 -3.25 19.84
CA LEU A 287 -21.94 -3.15 18.70
C LEU A 287 -20.92 -2.02 18.88
N LEU A 288 -21.33 -0.82 19.30
CA LEU A 288 -20.41 0.31 19.57
C LEU A 288 -19.33 -0.07 20.59
N LYS A 289 -19.72 -0.75 21.67
CA LYS A 289 -18.78 -1.25 22.67
C LYS A 289 -17.81 -2.27 22.07
N ARG A 290 -18.30 -3.26 21.32
CA ARG A 290 -17.43 -4.26 20.69
C ARG A 290 -16.42 -3.60 19.75
N LEU A 291 -16.87 -2.67 18.90
CA LEU A 291 -16.02 -1.93 17.96
C LEU A 291 -14.93 -1.12 18.65
N ILE A 292 -15.24 -0.31 19.67
CA ILE A 292 -14.20 0.50 20.33
C ILE A 292 -13.16 -0.37 21.03
N TYR A 293 -13.56 -1.49 21.66
CA TYR A 293 -12.62 -2.39 22.32
C TYR A 293 -11.82 -3.23 21.31
N THR A 294 -12.35 -3.61 20.15
CA THR A 294 -11.54 -4.23 19.09
C THR A 294 -10.55 -3.24 18.49
N HIS A 295 -10.93 -1.97 18.28
CA HIS A 295 -9.99 -0.94 17.83
C HIS A 295 -8.80 -0.75 18.80
N LEU A 296 -9.03 -0.85 20.12
CA LEU A 296 -7.93 -0.83 21.10
C LEU A 296 -6.94 -1.99 20.88
N MET A 297 -7.41 -3.14 20.41
CA MET A 297 -6.59 -4.33 20.15
C MET A 297 -5.93 -4.32 18.77
N TYR A 298 -6.34 -3.44 17.86
CA TYR A 298 -5.87 -3.39 16.48
C TYR A 298 -4.63 -2.50 16.29
N ASP A 299 -3.85 -2.21 17.33
CA ASP A 299 -2.69 -1.30 17.25
C ASP A 299 -3.04 0.14 16.82
N CYS A 300 -4.29 0.58 17.02
CA CYS A 300 -4.70 1.95 16.69
C CYS A 300 -4.01 2.97 17.62
N VAL A 301 -3.46 4.06 17.07
CA VAL A 301 -2.89 5.16 17.87
C VAL A 301 -3.96 6.09 18.45
N ALA A 302 -5.16 6.08 17.86
CA ALA A 302 -6.30 6.85 18.31
C ALA A 302 -7.59 6.05 18.11
N VAL A 303 -8.60 6.20 18.99
CA VAL A 303 -9.92 5.58 18.81
C VAL A 303 -11.07 6.51 19.22
N GLY A 304 -12.26 6.37 18.63
CA GLY A 304 -13.43 7.12 19.10
C GLY A 304 -14.73 6.77 18.40
N PHE A 305 -15.77 7.53 18.74
CA PHE A 305 -17.08 7.46 18.10
C PHE A 305 -17.35 8.69 17.26
N GLU A 306 -18.15 8.50 16.22
CA GLU A 306 -18.61 9.58 15.36
C GLU A 306 -19.44 10.60 16.12
N GLY A 307 -20.29 10.23 17.08
CA GLY A 307 -21.13 11.22 17.73
C GLY A 307 -21.96 10.75 18.92
N SER A 308 -22.97 11.56 19.27
CA SER A 308 -23.98 11.25 20.31
C SER A 308 -23.42 10.93 21.69
N MET A 309 -22.23 11.42 22.06
CA MET A 309 -21.60 11.19 23.37
C MET A 309 -22.31 11.91 24.53
N ARG A 310 -23.15 12.92 24.22
CA ARG A 310 -23.90 13.70 25.21
C ARG A 310 -25.39 13.74 24.87
N ILE A 311 -26.21 13.87 25.90
CA ILE A 311 -27.65 14.12 25.77
C ILE A 311 -27.89 15.63 25.67
N ASP A 312 -27.18 16.37 26.51
CA ASP A 312 -27.20 17.83 26.62
C ASP A 312 -25.86 18.32 27.22
N ASP A 313 -25.75 19.62 27.50
CA ASP A 313 -24.56 20.21 28.13
C ASP A 313 -24.30 19.75 29.57
N LYS A 314 -25.20 18.95 30.17
CA LYS A 314 -25.10 18.49 31.56
C LYS A 314 -24.80 16.99 31.72
N LYS A 315 -25.28 16.12 30.83
CA LYS A 315 -25.22 14.66 30.99
C LYS A 315 -24.62 13.90 29.79
N LEU A 316 -23.71 12.97 30.10
CA LEU A 316 -23.22 11.96 29.16
C LEU A 316 -24.33 10.99 28.75
N SER A 317 -24.38 10.65 27.47
CA SER A 317 -25.19 9.55 26.96
C SER A 317 -24.57 8.20 27.32
N PRO A 318 -25.28 7.06 27.12
CA PRO A 318 -24.65 5.74 27.18
C PRO A 318 -23.42 5.59 26.28
N ILE A 319 -23.38 6.23 25.12
CA ILE A 319 -22.24 6.21 24.20
C ILE A 319 -21.04 6.94 24.83
N GLY A 320 -21.25 8.14 25.38
CA GLY A 320 -20.19 8.87 26.08
C GLY A 320 -19.68 8.13 27.31
N LYS A 321 -20.53 7.34 27.99
CA LYS A 321 -20.09 6.46 29.08
C LYS A 321 -19.24 5.29 28.59
N ILE A 322 -19.58 4.67 27.45
CA ILE A 322 -18.74 3.63 26.84
C ILE A 322 -17.36 4.18 26.54
N GLN A 323 -17.27 5.36 25.90
CA GLN A 323 -15.98 6.00 25.60
C GLN A 323 -15.21 6.35 26.86
N GLN A 324 -15.86 6.98 27.86
CA GLN A 324 -15.21 7.29 29.14
C GLN A 324 -14.72 6.01 29.85
N SER A 325 -15.45 4.91 29.75
CA SER A 325 -15.04 3.61 30.30
C SER A 325 -13.84 3.03 29.56
N ALA A 326 -13.77 3.17 28.23
CA ALA A 326 -12.62 2.76 27.44
C ALA A 326 -11.36 3.58 27.78
N VAL A 327 -11.49 4.91 27.95
CA VAL A 327 -10.40 5.79 28.43
C VAL A 327 -9.87 5.29 29.78
N LYS A 328 -10.76 5.07 30.75
CA LYS A 328 -10.40 4.54 32.08
C LYS A 328 -9.77 3.14 32.02
N TRP A 329 -10.21 2.31 31.07
CA TRP A 329 -9.65 0.98 30.89
C TRP A 329 -8.19 1.07 30.40
N VAL A 330 -7.91 1.90 29.40
CA VAL A 330 -6.54 2.15 28.90
C VAL A 330 -5.67 2.77 29.99
N ASP A 331 -6.17 3.75 30.74
CA ASP A 331 -5.44 4.36 31.86
C ASP A 331 -5.04 3.33 32.93
N LYS A 332 -5.91 2.34 33.17
CA LYS A 332 -5.73 1.33 34.21
C LYS A 332 -4.82 0.18 33.77
N TYR A 333 -4.96 -0.29 32.54
CA TYR A 333 -4.33 -1.53 32.07
C TYR A 333 -3.19 -1.32 31.06
N GLY A 334 -3.06 -0.11 30.51
CA GLY A 334 -2.07 0.28 29.52
C GLY A 334 -2.39 -0.22 28.11
N ASP A 335 -1.42 -0.08 27.22
CA ASP A 335 -1.44 -0.62 25.85
C ASP A 335 -1.68 -2.14 25.86
N PRO A 336 -2.63 -2.67 25.06
CA PRO A 336 -2.86 -4.12 24.91
C PRO A 336 -1.66 -4.92 24.38
N GLY A 337 -0.73 -4.30 23.65
CA GLY A 337 0.40 -4.93 22.98
C GLY A 337 0.17 -5.10 21.47
N VAL A 338 1.18 -5.64 20.77
CA VAL A 338 1.17 -5.77 19.30
C VAL A 338 0.22 -6.86 18.84
N MET A 339 -0.67 -6.57 17.90
CA MET A 339 -1.64 -7.53 17.38
C MET A 339 -0.94 -8.71 16.68
N TYR A 340 -1.42 -9.93 16.94
CA TYR A 340 -0.91 -11.15 16.34
C TYR A 340 -1.56 -11.40 14.97
N THR A 341 -0.89 -10.99 13.87
CA THR A 341 -1.33 -11.21 12.49
C THR A 341 -0.35 -12.07 11.67
N PRO A 342 -0.32 -13.40 11.86
CA PRO A 342 0.64 -14.28 11.18
C PRO A 342 0.36 -14.53 9.68
N VAL A 343 -0.80 -14.10 9.17
CA VAL A 343 -1.23 -14.33 7.78
C VAL A 343 -1.28 -13.00 7.03
N ALA A 344 -0.72 -12.98 5.82
CA ALA A 344 -0.99 -11.95 4.84
C ALA A 344 -1.78 -12.53 3.66
N LEU A 345 -2.88 -11.86 3.28
CA LEU A 345 -3.54 -12.07 1.98
C LEU A 345 -3.03 -11.02 1.00
N MET A 346 -2.45 -11.43 -0.12
CA MET A 346 -1.95 -10.51 -1.14
C MET A 346 -2.91 -10.47 -2.33
N THR A 347 -3.34 -9.26 -2.69
CA THR A 347 -3.99 -8.98 -3.98
C THR A 347 -2.99 -8.32 -4.91
N ASP A 348 -3.30 -8.30 -6.21
CA ASP A 348 -2.50 -7.52 -7.13
C ASP A 348 -2.68 -6.01 -6.90
N PHE A 349 -1.63 -5.21 -7.16
CA PHE A 349 -1.68 -3.75 -6.98
C PHE A 349 -2.78 -3.10 -7.82
N PHE A 350 -2.95 -3.47 -9.09
CA PHE A 350 -3.99 -2.87 -9.94
C PHE A 350 -5.37 -3.49 -9.72
N SER A 351 -5.50 -4.51 -8.85
CA SER A 351 -6.74 -5.24 -8.63
C SER A 351 -7.95 -4.33 -8.44
N GLY A 352 -7.86 -3.33 -7.54
CA GLY A 352 -8.99 -2.49 -7.18
C GLY A 352 -10.14 -3.27 -6.54
N TRP A 353 -9.85 -4.45 -5.99
CA TRP A 353 -10.80 -5.27 -5.28
C TRP A 353 -11.52 -4.43 -4.22
N SER A 354 -12.84 -4.56 -4.16
CA SER A 354 -13.68 -3.93 -3.14
C SER A 354 -14.83 -4.84 -2.81
N PHE A 355 -15.41 -4.69 -1.61
CA PHE A 355 -16.44 -5.58 -1.06
C PHE A 355 -17.55 -5.94 -2.08
N PRO A 356 -18.01 -7.20 -2.12
CA PRO A 356 -18.96 -7.67 -3.13
C PRO A 356 -20.34 -7.01 -3.02
N ARG A 357 -20.70 -6.47 -1.85
CA ARG A 357 -21.82 -5.53 -1.68
C ARG A 357 -21.47 -4.46 -0.65
N HIS A 358 -21.92 -3.23 -0.87
CA HIS A 358 -21.65 -2.07 -0.02
C HIS A 358 -22.72 -0.98 -0.21
N LEU A 359 -22.67 0.07 0.63
CA LEU A 359 -23.68 1.15 0.66
C LEU A 359 -23.82 1.90 -0.68
N TYR A 360 -22.71 2.19 -1.34
CA TYR A 360 -22.64 3.15 -2.45
C TYR A 360 -23.17 2.65 -3.80
N SER A 361 -23.48 1.37 -3.94
CA SER A 361 -24.02 0.80 -5.18
C SER A 361 -24.96 -0.37 -4.88
N ARG A 362 -25.94 -0.58 -5.78
CA ARG A 362 -26.79 -1.79 -5.77
C ARG A 362 -26.25 -2.87 -6.72
N GLN A 363 -25.17 -2.60 -7.46
CA GLN A 363 -24.49 -3.58 -8.30
C GLN A 363 -23.48 -4.34 -7.46
N ALA A 364 -23.67 -5.65 -7.32
CA ALA A 364 -22.74 -6.52 -6.61
C ALA A 364 -21.52 -6.87 -7.47
N TYR A 365 -20.44 -7.31 -6.81
CA TYR A 365 -19.24 -7.88 -7.42
C TYR A 365 -18.59 -6.95 -8.46
N LYS A 366 -18.15 -5.79 -7.98
CA LYS A 366 -17.47 -4.77 -8.79
C LYS A 366 -16.10 -4.42 -8.21
N VAL A 367 -15.08 -4.42 -9.07
CA VAL A 367 -13.77 -3.82 -8.78
C VAL A 367 -13.71 -2.41 -9.35
N TRP A 368 -12.97 -1.51 -8.70
CA TRP A 368 -12.93 -0.08 -9.04
C TRP A 368 -14.31 0.61 -9.13
N GLY A 369 -15.38 -0.04 -8.64
CA GLY A 369 -16.75 0.44 -8.68
C GLY A 369 -17.51 0.27 -10.01
N ASN A 370 -16.85 -0.12 -11.10
CA ASN A 370 -17.48 -0.21 -12.43
C ASN A 370 -17.15 -1.51 -13.20
N LEU A 371 -15.97 -2.10 -13.01
CA LEU A 371 -15.55 -3.34 -13.65
C LEU A 371 -16.16 -4.55 -12.94
N PRO A 372 -16.66 -5.57 -13.67
CA PRO A 372 -17.13 -6.81 -13.04
C PRO A 372 -15.97 -7.52 -12.32
N TYR A 373 -16.30 -8.22 -11.24
CA TYR A 373 -15.38 -9.25 -10.72
C TYR A 373 -15.09 -10.29 -11.80
N GLU A 374 -13.85 -10.74 -11.82
CA GLU A 374 -13.36 -11.91 -12.52
C GLU A 374 -13.15 -13.05 -11.52
N LEU A 375 -12.90 -14.28 -11.98
CA LEU A 375 -12.67 -15.44 -11.11
C LEU A 375 -11.65 -15.21 -9.97
N PRO A 376 -10.50 -14.54 -10.18
CA PRO A 376 -9.58 -14.26 -9.08
C PRO A 376 -10.13 -13.28 -8.02
N ASP A 377 -11.03 -12.36 -8.36
CA ASP A 377 -11.66 -11.49 -7.35
C ASP A 377 -12.61 -12.27 -6.43
N TYR A 378 -13.24 -13.33 -6.97
CA TYR A 378 -14.02 -14.28 -6.18
C TYR A 378 -13.15 -15.16 -5.27
N LEU A 379 -11.89 -15.43 -5.64
CA LEU A 379 -10.93 -16.07 -4.73
C LEU A 379 -10.64 -15.16 -3.54
N THR A 380 -10.44 -13.86 -3.75
CA THR A 380 -10.24 -12.90 -2.66
C THR A 380 -11.46 -12.87 -1.72
N ASP A 381 -12.68 -12.75 -2.26
CA ASP A 381 -13.93 -12.84 -1.47
C ASP A 381 -14.03 -14.17 -0.70
N GLY A 382 -13.72 -15.29 -1.36
CA GLY A 382 -13.76 -16.62 -0.77
C GLY A 382 -12.77 -16.79 0.38
N MET A 383 -11.53 -16.29 0.25
CA MET A 383 -10.51 -16.36 1.31
C MET A 383 -10.91 -15.54 2.53
N LEU A 384 -11.45 -14.33 2.31
CA LEU A 384 -11.97 -13.50 3.37
C LEU A 384 -13.18 -14.13 4.07
N ASP A 385 -14.04 -14.84 3.33
CA ASP A 385 -15.17 -15.59 3.90
C ASP A 385 -14.74 -16.84 4.69
N VAL A 386 -13.58 -17.44 4.39
CA VAL A 386 -13.01 -18.50 5.23
C VAL A 386 -12.54 -17.94 6.58
N LEU A 387 -11.87 -16.78 6.58
CA LEU A 387 -11.37 -16.14 7.79
C LEU A 387 -12.48 -15.49 8.62
N TYR A 388 -13.45 -14.88 7.94
CA TYR A 388 -14.53 -14.08 8.51
C TYR A 388 -15.90 -14.52 7.95
N PRO A 389 -16.40 -15.72 8.29
CA PRO A 389 -17.63 -16.27 7.70
C PRO A 389 -18.83 -15.34 7.84
N GLY A 390 -19.49 -15.05 6.71
CA GLY A 390 -20.68 -14.19 6.68
C GLY A 390 -20.39 -12.70 6.78
N TYR A 391 -19.14 -12.26 6.60
CA TYR A 391 -18.80 -10.83 6.63
C TYR A 391 -19.62 -10.02 5.61
N GLN A 392 -20.04 -10.64 4.50
CA GLN A 392 -20.81 -9.98 3.47
C GLN A 392 -22.13 -9.47 4.06
N ASP A 393 -22.68 -10.06 5.14
CA ASP A 393 -23.92 -9.64 5.81
C ASP A 393 -23.86 -8.28 6.50
N ALA A 394 -22.66 -7.71 6.69
CA ALA A 394 -22.46 -6.39 7.25
C ALA A 394 -23.39 -5.36 6.61
N SER A 395 -24.08 -4.55 7.42
CA SER A 395 -25.02 -3.50 6.96
C SER A 395 -26.34 -3.96 6.35
N TYR A 396 -26.57 -5.26 6.07
CA TYR A 396 -27.79 -5.70 5.38
C TYR A 396 -28.83 -6.41 6.28
N TYR A 397 -28.55 -6.59 7.57
CA TYR A 397 -29.42 -7.25 8.53
C TYR A 397 -29.65 -6.46 9.83
N LYS A 398 -30.92 -6.27 10.20
CA LYS A 398 -31.37 -5.47 11.36
C LYS A 398 -30.85 -5.95 12.71
N ASP A 399 -30.39 -7.20 12.80
CA ASP A 399 -29.76 -7.75 13.99
C ASP A 399 -28.25 -7.51 14.06
N GLU A 400 -27.69 -6.72 13.12
CA GLU A 400 -26.30 -6.29 13.06
C GLU A 400 -25.28 -7.41 12.78
N ARG A 401 -25.72 -8.61 12.39
CA ARG A 401 -24.79 -9.67 11.96
C ARG A 401 -23.91 -9.17 10.81
N GLY A 402 -22.67 -9.66 10.77
CA GLY A 402 -21.73 -9.34 9.70
C GLY A 402 -20.84 -8.11 9.96
N PHE A 403 -21.22 -7.15 10.82
CA PHE A 403 -20.33 -6.01 11.14
C PHE A 403 -19.02 -6.45 11.83
N ILE A 404 -19.15 -7.41 12.73
CA ILE A 404 -18.08 -8.26 13.27
C ILE A 404 -18.64 -9.68 13.16
N THR A 405 -17.80 -10.64 12.77
CA THR A 405 -18.20 -12.04 12.60
C THR A 405 -17.35 -12.95 13.49
N PRO A 406 -17.80 -14.18 13.74
CA PRO A 406 -16.92 -15.18 14.31
C PRO A 406 -15.67 -15.34 13.44
N ASN A 407 -14.51 -15.57 14.06
CA ASN A 407 -13.24 -15.78 13.37
C ASN A 407 -12.60 -17.08 13.87
N PRO A 408 -12.92 -18.24 13.27
CA PRO A 408 -12.56 -19.55 13.82
C PRO A 408 -11.07 -19.76 14.11
N TYR A 409 -10.22 -19.00 13.44
CA TYR A 409 -8.76 -19.05 13.52
C TYR A 409 -8.15 -17.89 14.35
N GLY A 410 -8.99 -17.01 14.88
CA GLY A 410 -8.64 -15.69 15.42
C GLY A 410 -8.56 -14.60 14.35
N ASP A 411 -8.47 -13.34 14.75
CA ASP A 411 -8.21 -12.21 13.86
C ASP A 411 -6.73 -12.18 13.48
N ILE A 412 -6.35 -13.01 12.50
CA ILE A 412 -4.96 -13.37 12.22
C ILE A 412 -4.39 -12.76 10.93
N ALA A 413 -5.20 -12.01 10.17
CA ALA A 413 -4.85 -11.66 8.80
C ALA A 413 -4.74 -10.14 8.57
N ASP A 414 -3.74 -9.76 7.79
CA ASP A 414 -3.63 -8.46 7.12
C ASP A 414 -3.72 -8.65 5.60
N CYS A 415 -4.17 -7.62 4.88
CA CYS A 415 -4.23 -7.62 3.42
C CYS A 415 -3.16 -6.69 2.83
N LEU A 416 -2.38 -7.19 1.87
CA LEU A 416 -1.28 -6.49 1.21
C LEU A 416 -1.52 -6.38 -0.30
N MET A 417 -0.78 -5.49 -0.96
CA MET A 417 -0.71 -5.42 -2.43
C MET A 417 0.62 -5.98 -2.97
N SER A 418 0.67 -6.34 -4.25
CA SER A 418 1.84 -6.99 -4.88
C SER A 418 3.10 -6.10 -4.93
N ASP A 419 2.96 -4.79 -4.74
CA ASP A 419 4.05 -3.85 -4.58
C ASP A 419 4.65 -3.83 -3.16
N ALA A 420 4.11 -4.61 -2.21
CA ALA A 420 4.72 -4.76 -0.89
C ALA A 420 6.20 -5.19 -1.00
N PRO A 421 7.13 -4.51 -0.31
CA PRO A 421 8.55 -4.86 -0.38
C PRO A 421 8.84 -6.13 0.42
N LEU A 422 9.93 -6.84 0.09
CA LEU A 422 10.30 -8.11 0.73
C LEU A 422 10.40 -8.03 2.26
N TRP A 423 10.85 -6.89 2.80
CA TRP A 423 10.96 -6.72 4.26
C TRP A 423 9.59 -6.65 4.95
N VAL A 424 8.52 -6.23 4.26
CA VAL A 424 7.15 -6.34 4.79
C VAL A 424 6.69 -7.80 4.75
N LEU A 425 6.92 -8.51 3.64
CA LEU A 425 6.51 -9.92 3.52
C LEU A 425 7.14 -10.80 4.60
N LYS A 426 8.41 -10.54 4.97
CA LYS A 426 9.13 -11.26 6.02
C LYS A 426 8.52 -11.15 7.43
N GLN A 427 7.57 -10.24 7.65
CA GLN A 427 6.84 -10.13 8.92
C GLN A 427 5.78 -11.23 9.08
N TYR A 428 5.38 -11.86 7.98
CA TYR A 428 4.31 -12.85 7.95
C TYR A 428 4.86 -14.27 7.81
N PRO A 429 4.54 -15.18 8.72
CA PRO A 429 4.80 -16.61 8.56
C PRO A 429 4.14 -17.24 7.33
N VAL A 430 2.92 -16.80 6.99
CA VAL A 430 2.12 -17.33 5.88
C VAL A 430 1.70 -16.19 4.96
N LEU A 431 1.96 -16.34 3.68
CA LEU A 431 1.54 -15.44 2.61
C LEU A 431 0.64 -16.21 1.65
N VAL A 432 -0.59 -15.75 1.47
CA VAL A 432 -1.56 -16.33 0.54
C VAL A 432 -1.77 -15.36 -0.60
N ILE A 433 -1.47 -15.80 -1.82
CA ILE A 433 -1.83 -15.06 -3.03
C ILE A 433 -3.33 -15.28 -3.25
N ALA A 434 -4.13 -14.26 -2.96
CA ALA A 434 -5.60 -14.32 -2.94
C ALA A 434 -6.24 -13.79 -4.24
N ASP A 435 -5.42 -13.37 -5.20
CA ASP A 435 -5.82 -12.76 -6.48
C ASP A 435 -4.87 -13.22 -7.61
N GLU A 436 -5.16 -12.87 -8.86
CA GLU A 436 -4.23 -13.05 -9.98
C GLU A 436 -3.15 -11.97 -9.94
N LEU A 437 -1.89 -12.38 -9.77
CA LEU A 437 -0.75 -11.45 -9.87
C LEU A 437 -0.44 -11.14 -11.32
N HIS A 438 -0.15 -9.88 -11.64
CA HIS A 438 0.38 -9.54 -12.95
C HIS A 438 1.71 -10.26 -13.24
N PRO A 439 1.99 -10.63 -14.50
CA PRO A 439 3.28 -11.17 -14.89
C PRO A 439 4.41 -10.20 -14.57
N GLY A 440 5.48 -10.72 -13.97
CA GLY A 440 6.67 -9.92 -13.72
C GLY A 440 7.81 -10.71 -13.05
N GLN A 441 9.04 -10.40 -13.45
CA GLN A 441 10.25 -10.97 -12.87
C GLN A 441 10.48 -10.46 -11.44
N GLU A 442 10.18 -9.18 -11.17
CA GLU A 442 10.39 -8.60 -9.83
C GLU A 442 9.58 -9.33 -8.76
N ILE A 443 8.29 -9.57 -9.01
CA ILE A 443 7.44 -10.30 -8.07
C ILE A 443 7.85 -11.77 -7.96
N ASN A 444 8.31 -12.41 -9.06
CA ASN A 444 8.86 -13.76 -9.03
C ASN A 444 10.06 -13.85 -8.06
N ASP A 445 11.06 -12.98 -8.24
CA ASP A 445 12.26 -12.92 -7.41
C ASP A 445 11.90 -12.64 -5.95
N LYS A 446 10.97 -11.71 -5.72
CA LYS A 446 10.48 -11.33 -4.39
C LYS A 446 9.82 -12.50 -3.65
N LEU A 447 8.94 -13.25 -4.32
CA LEU A 447 8.26 -14.41 -3.75
C LEU A 447 9.23 -15.57 -3.49
N ASN A 448 10.16 -15.83 -4.40
CA ASN A 448 11.21 -16.82 -4.17
C ASN A 448 12.09 -16.42 -2.98
N ALA A 449 12.48 -15.16 -2.85
CA ALA A 449 13.27 -14.67 -1.72
C ALA A 449 12.53 -14.78 -0.38
N TYR A 450 11.21 -14.52 -0.36
CA TYR A 450 10.35 -14.72 0.81
C TYR A 450 10.35 -16.19 1.28
N ILE A 451 10.19 -17.14 0.36
CA ILE A 451 10.24 -18.57 0.67
C ILE A 451 11.62 -18.96 1.23
N HIS A 452 12.70 -18.53 0.58
CA HIS A 452 14.06 -18.85 1.03
C HIS A 452 14.37 -18.27 2.42
N ALA A 453 13.74 -17.16 2.78
CA ALA A 453 13.86 -16.53 4.10
C ALA A 453 13.08 -17.27 5.22
N GLY A 454 12.23 -18.25 4.88
CA GLY A 454 11.48 -19.04 5.85
C GLY A 454 9.97 -18.87 5.83
N GLY A 455 9.45 -18.15 4.82
CA GLY A 455 8.02 -17.96 4.60
C GLY A 455 7.32 -19.21 4.07
N HIS A 456 6.03 -19.34 4.37
CA HIS A 456 5.12 -20.27 3.70
C HIS A 456 4.32 -19.50 2.65
N LEU A 457 4.55 -19.77 1.36
CA LEU A 457 3.77 -19.20 0.27
C LEU A 457 2.64 -20.16 -0.14
N VAL A 458 1.42 -19.65 -0.28
CA VAL A 458 0.29 -20.36 -0.90
C VAL A 458 -0.08 -19.62 -2.19
N ILE A 459 -0.07 -20.32 -3.32
CA ILE A 459 -0.33 -19.73 -4.64
C ILE A 459 -1.19 -20.67 -5.50
N THR A 460 -2.07 -20.11 -6.33
CA THR A 460 -2.86 -20.88 -7.30
C THR A 460 -2.13 -21.04 -8.63
N ALA A 461 -2.55 -22.00 -9.44
CA ALA A 461 -2.04 -22.16 -10.80
C ALA A 461 -2.28 -20.90 -11.66
N GLY A 462 -3.37 -20.16 -11.41
CA GLY A 462 -3.72 -18.93 -12.13
C GLY A 462 -2.69 -17.83 -11.95
N SER A 463 -2.16 -17.63 -10.74
CA SER A 463 -1.09 -16.65 -10.49
C SER A 463 0.29 -17.23 -10.80
N LEU A 464 0.51 -18.54 -10.57
CA LEU A 464 1.78 -19.20 -10.85
C LEU A 464 2.15 -19.16 -12.34
N LYS A 465 1.17 -19.22 -13.25
CA LYS A 465 1.42 -19.15 -14.70
C LYS A 465 2.08 -17.82 -15.14
N ASN A 466 1.91 -16.78 -14.33
CA ASN A 466 2.43 -15.43 -14.59
C ASN A 466 3.85 -15.26 -14.02
N MET A 467 4.39 -16.28 -13.34
CA MET A 467 5.74 -16.27 -12.77
C MET A 467 6.72 -16.85 -13.82
N PRO A 468 7.58 -16.04 -14.46
CA PRO A 468 8.39 -16.46 -15.62
C PRO A 468 9.26 -17.69 -15.36
N ASP A 469 9.90 -17.76 -14.18
CA ASP A 469 10.75 -18.88 -13.79
C ASP A 469 10.02 -19.95 -12.94
N GLY A 470 8.70 -19.80 -12.76
CA GLY A 470 7.95 -20.51 -11.73
C GLY A 470 8.37 -20.12 -10.31
N ILE A 471 7.94 -20.90 -9.32
CA ILE A 471 8.26 -20.66 -7.91
C ILE A 471 8.86 -21.93 -7.31
N ALA A 472 10.07 -21.83 -6.74
CA ALA A 472 10.82 -22.96 -6.19
C ALA A 472 10.93 -24.16 -7.15
N GLY A 473 11.02 -23.90 -8.47
CA GLY A 473 11.07 -24.93 -9.51
C GLY A 473 9.73 -25.58 -9.85
N ILE A 474 8.61 -25.07 -9.31
CA ILE A 474 7.26 -25.46 -9.70
C ILE A 474 6.75 -24.47 -10.75
N ARG A 475 6.16 -24.99 -11.83
CA ARG A 475 5.51 -24.20 -12.88
C ARG A 475 4.21 -24.84 -13.33
N THR A 476 3.33 -24.07 -13.92
CA THR A 476 2.17 -24.59 -14.65
C THR A 476 2.60 -25.16 -16.00
N GLY A 477 2.10 -26.34 -16.35
CA GLY A 477 2.19 -26.91 -17.68
C GLY A 477 1.14 -26.32 -18.63
N GLU A 478 1.11 -26.81 -19.87
CA GLU A 478 0.19 -26.30 -20.91
C GLU A 478 -1.20 -26.95 -20.84
N LYS A 479 -1.34 -28.06 -20.11
CA LYS A 479 -2.59 -28.83 -20.07
C LYS A 479 -3.45 -28.43 -18.89
N THR A 480 -4.75 -28.51 -19.10
CA THR A 480 -5.76 -28.46 -18.04
C THR A 480 -6.65 -29.69 -18.12
N LYS A 481 -7.20 -30.10 -16.97
CA LYS A 481 -8.10 -31.24 -16.87
C LYS A 481 -9.35 -30.85 -16.11
N VAL A 482 -10.50 -31.00 -16.76
CA VAL A 482 -11.80 -30.94 -16.08
C VAL A 482 -12.02 -32.27 -15.36
N CYS A 483 -12.26 -32.18 -14.06
CA CYS A 483 -12.46 -33.28 -13.14
C CYS A 483 -13.88 -33.24 -12.56
N THR A 484 -14.42 -34.43 -12.27
CA THR A 484 -15.70 -34.64 -11.56
C THR A 484 -15.56 -35.62 -10.40
N ALA A 485 -14.42 -36.29 -10.28
CA ALA A 485 -14.15 -37.19 -9.18
C ALA A 485 -13.98 -36.41 -7.86
N PRO A 486 -14.27 -37.01 -6.70
CA PRO A 486 -13.95 -36.41 -5.40
C PRO A 486 -12.43 -36.20 -5.24
N ILE A 487 -12.07 -35.19 -4.44
CA ILE A 487 -10.69 -34.95 -4.04
C ILE A 487 -10.40 -35.64 -2.72
N THR A 488 -9.32 -36.42 -2.66
CA THR A 488 -8.85 -37.02 -1.41
C THR A 488 -7.83 -36.10 -0.74
N TYR A 489 -8.02 -35.84 0.55
CA TYR A 489 -7.13 -35.04 1.39
C TYR A 489 -7.14 -35.55 2.84
N LYS A 490 -5.97 -35.86 3.42
CA LYS A 490 -5.83 -36.42 4.79
C LYS A 490 -6.74 -37.63 5.10
N GLY A 491 -7.04 -38.45 4.09
CA GLY A 491 -7.92 -39.62 4.23
C GLY A 491 -9.42 -39.32 4.13
N GLU A 492 -9.79 -38.05 3.99
CA GLU A 492 -11.16 -37.60 3.74
C GLU A 492 -11.40 -37.37 2.24
N SER A 493 -12.66 -37.45 1.83
CA SER A 493 -13.10 -37.30 0.44
C SER A 493 -14.02 -36.08 0.30
N PHE A 494 -13.59 -35.10 -0.49
CA PHE A 494 -14.27 -33.85 -0.74
C PHE A 494 -14.94 -33.89 -2.11
N LYS A 495 -16.28 -33.83 -2.13
CA LYS A 495 -17.05 -33.73 -3.38
C LYS A 495 -17.30 -32.27 -3.71
N GLU A 496 -16.95 -31.85 -4.93
CA GLU A 496 -17.24 -30.51 -5.42
C GLU A 496 -18.69 -30.36 -5.91
N ARG A 497 -19.19 -29.12 -5.88
CA ARG A 497 -20.58 -28.79 -6.26
C ARG A 497 -20.82 -28.88 -7.77
N ALA A 498 -19.76 -28.68 -8.55
CA ALA A 498 -19.76 -28.71 -10.00
C ALA A 498 -18.44 -29.33 -10.49
N PRO A 499 -18.33 -29.68 -11.78
CA PRO A 499 -17.03 -29.97 -12.40
C PRO A 499 -16.04 -28.83 -12.15
N TYR A 500 -14.76 -29.18 -11.95
CA TYR A 500 -13.69 -28.23 -11.62
C TYR A 500 -12.47 -28.53 -12.47
N THR A 501 -11.64 -27.52 -12.72
CA THR A 501 -10.43 -27.67 -13.53
C THR A 501 -9.19 -27.71 -12.65
N LEU A 502 -8.27 -28.62 -12.99
CA LEU A 502 -6.91 -28.66 -12.47
C LEU A 502 -5.93 -28.41 -13.60
N ALA A 503 -5.04 -27.44 -13.44
CA ALA A 503 -3.90 -27.23 -14.32
C ALA A 503 -2.85 -28.32 -14.08
N GLU A 504 -2.15 -28.71 -15.15
CA GLU A 504 -0.95 -29.52 -15.03
C GLU A 504 0.10 -28.74 -14.24
N LEU A 505 0.67 -29.36 -13.21
CA LEU A 505 1.79 -28.80 -12.47
C LEU A 505 3.04 -29.60 -12.84
N ILE A 506 4.11 -28.90 -13.20
CA ILE A 506 5.44 -29.46 -13.39
C ILE A 506 6.24 -29.10 -12.14
N TYR A 507 6.65 -30.11 -11.37
CA TYR A 507 7.27 -29.93 -10.06
C TYR A 507 8.38 -30.96 -9.81
N PRO A 508 9.35 -30.65 -8.93
CA PRO A 508 10.39 -31.60 -8.54
C PRO A 508 9.82 -32.85 -7.88
N ALA A 509 10.48 -34.01 -8.05
CA ALA A 509 10.06 -35.27 -7.44
C ALA A 509 10.05 -35.25 -5.89
N SER A 510 10.71 -34.27 -5.28
CA SER A 510 10.70 -34.01 -3.84
C SER A 510 9.44 -33.31 -3.33
N ALA A 511 8.55 -32.84 -4.22
CA ALA A 511 7.28 -32.25 -3.81
C ALA A 511 6.32 -33.33 -3.29
N THR A 512 5.59 -33.00 -2.23
CA THR A 512 4.55 -33.85 -1.65
C THR A 512 3.20 -33.48 -2.24
N VAL A 513 2.48 -34.46 -2.80
CA VAL A 513 1.11 -34.23 -3.24
C VAL A 513 0.17 -34.29 -2.04
N LEU A 514 -0.41 -33.15 -1.68
CA LEU A 514 -1.32 -33.02 -0.54
C LEU A 514 -2.73 -33.52 -0.88
N GLN A 515 -3.23 -33.14 -2.06
CA GLN A 515 -4.59 -33.40 -2.50
C GLN A 515 -4.59 -34.03 -3.88
N LYS A 516 -5.49 -34.98 -4.15
CA LYS A 516 -5.60 -35.66 -5.44
C LYS A 516 -7.03 -35.84 -5.89
N SER A 517 -7.27 -35.63 -7.18
CA SER A 517 -8.46 -36.06 -7.91
C SER A 517 -8.10 -37.27 -8.77
N ASN A 518 -8.46 -38.48 -8.34
CA ASN A 518 -7.91 -39.72 -8.88
C ASN A 518 -6.36 -39.67 -8.91
N GLU A 519 -5.75 -39.75 -10.08
CA GLU A 519 -4.30 -39.68 -10.28
C GLU A 519 -3.77 -38.24 -10.45
N PHE A 520 -4.64 -37.24 -10.55
CA PHE A 520 -4.25 -35.85 -10.79
C PHE A 520 -4.04 -35.08 -9.49
N PRO A 521 -2.85 -34.49 -9.25
CA PRO A 521 -2.61 -33.60 -8.12
C PRO A 521 -3.55 -32.39 -8.16
N ALA A 522 -4.26 -32.14 -7.06
CA ALA A 522 -5.08 -30.95 -6.85
C ALA A 522 -4.35 -29.88 -6.02
N ALA A 523 -3.45 -30.30 -5.13
CA ALA A 523 -2.53 -29.42 -4.41
C ALA A 523 -1.22 -30.15 -4.10
N ILE A 524 -0.10 -29.43 -4.17
CA ILE A 524 1.23 -29.94 -3.85
C ILE A 524 1.94 -29.00 -2.87
N GLU A 525 2.90 -29.52 -2.12
CA GLU A 525 3.76 -28.76 -1.23
C GLU A 525 5.24 -29.12 -1.49
N LEU A 526 6.11 -28.11 -1.44
CA LEU A 526 7.55 -28.29 -1.56
C LEU A 526 8.27 -27.42 -0.54
N ASN A 527 9.18 -28.03 0.23
CA ASN A 527 10.13 -27.28 1.05
C ASN A 527 11.22 -26.67 0.15
N ALA A 528 11.48 -25.39 0.32
CA ALA A 528 12.49 -24.66 -0.44
C ALA A 528 13.18 -23.61 0.45
N GLY A 529 14.52 -23.59 0.43
CA GLY A 529 15.31 -22.81 1.39
C GLY A 529 14.94 -23.15 2.83
N LYS A 530 14.60 -22.14 3.64
CA LYS A 530 14.12 -22.31 5.03
C LYS A 530 12.60 -22.39 5.14
N GLY A 531 11.88 -22.20 4.03
CA GLY A 531 10.43 -22.09 3.98
C GLY A 531 9.82 -23.18 3.11
N LYS A 532 8.60 -22.91 2.64
CA LYS A 532 7.87 -23.85 1.79
C LYS A 532 6.86 -23.13 0.90
N VAL A 533 6.47 -23.81 -0.16
CA VAL A 533 5.43 -23.37 -1.08
C VAL A 533 4.34 -24.44 -1.19
N THR A 534 3.08 -24.01 -1.16
CA THR A 534 1.90 -24.81 -1.45
C THR A 534 1.26 -24.28 -2.72
N VAL A 535 1.09 -25.13 -3.73
CA VAL A 535 0.49 -24.76 -5.02
C VAL A 535 -0.83 -25.49 -5.17
N LEU A 536 -1.91 -24.72 -5.36
CA LEU A 536 -3.22 -25.23 -5.78
C LEU A 536 -3.24 -25.37 -7.30
N ALA A 537 -3.54 -26.56 -7.80
CA ALA A 537 -3.64 -26.81 -9.24
C ALA A 537 -4.89 -26.18 -9.86
N SER A 538 -5.92 -25.87 -9.07
CA SER A 538 -7.05 -25.06 -9.54
C SER A 538 -6.54 -23.66 -9.95
N PRO A 539 -6.99 -23.11 -11.10
CA PRO A 539 -6.58 -21.77 -11.52
C PRO A 539 -6.81 -20.71 -10.43
N TYR A 540 -7.98 -20.70 -9.80
CA TYR A 540 -8.32 -19.70 -8.78
C TYR A 540 -9.05 -20.28 -7.57
N GLY A 541 -9.03 -21.61 -7.35
CA GLY A 541 -9.61 -22.22 -6.14
C GLY A 541 -11.12 -22.04 -5.97
N VAL A 542 -11.82 -21.54 -6.98
CA VAL A 542 -13.27 -21.32 -7.02
C VAL A 542 -13.91 -22.15 -8.13
N THR A 543 -15.23 -22.35 -8.06
CA THR A 543 -15.97 -22.93 -9.19
C THR A 543 -15.84 -22.04 -10.42
N GLU A 544 -15.83 -22.62 -11.62
CA GLU A 544 -15.68 -21.85 -12.87
C GLU A 544 -17.01 -21.47 -13.53
N GLN A 545 -18.11 -22.05 -13.05
CA GLN A 545 -19.46 -21.78 -13.53
C GLN A 545 -20.31 -21.19 -12.40
N PRO A 546 -21.22 -20.25 -12.71
CA PRO A 546 -22.13 -19.70 -11.71
C PRO A 546 -22.95 -20.78 -10.99
N GLN A 547 -23.00 -20.71 -9.67
CA GLN A 547 -23.74 -21.60 -8.78
C GLN A 547 -25.05 -20.98 -8.27
N CYS A 548 -25.42 -19.81 -8.80
CA CYS A 548 -26.66 -19.10 -8.52
C CYS A 548 -27.16 -18.38 -9.78
N GLU A 549 -28.39 -17.84 -9.71
CA GLU A 549 -28.93 -17.01 -10.78
C GLU A 549 -28.17 -15.67 -10.90
N LEU A 550 -27.99 -15.19 -12.12
CA LEU A 550 -27.35 -13.91 -12.43
C LEU A 550 -28.36 -12.95 -13.10
N PRO A 551 -28.25 -11.63 -12.87
CA PRO A 551 -27.31 -10.96 -11.98
C PRO A 551 -27.69 -11.13 -10.50
N VAL A 552 -26.68 -11.22 -9.63
CA VAL A 552 -26.92 -11.27 -8.18
C VAL A 552 -27.59 -9.98 -7.71
N LYS A 553 -28.66 -10.13 -6.91
CA LYS A 553 -29.45 -9.01 -6.39
C LYS A 553 -29.02 -8.67 -4.97
N VAL A 554 -28.63 -7.42 -4.75
CA VAL A 554 -28.36 -6.89 -3.40
C VAL A 554 -29.68 -6.59 -2.69
N MET A 555 -30.01 -7.40 -1.69
CA MET A 555 -31.23 -7.27 -0.89
C MET A 555 -30.91 -7.20 0.60
N GLU A 556 -31.75 -6.48 1.34
CA GLU A 556 -31.75 -6.46 2.81
C GLU A 556 -32.43 -7.73 3.35
N GLU A 557 -32.05 -8.15 4.54
CA GLU A 557 -32.56 -9.35 5.22
C GLU A 557 -32.42 -10.64 4.41
N LYS A 558 -31.46 -10.67 3.47
CA LYS A 558 -31.16 -11.82 2.63
C LYS A 558 -29.65 -12.00 2.43
N PRO A 559 -29.16 -13.26 2.42
CA PRO A 559 -27.75 -13.51 2.15
C PRO A 559 -27.43 -13.06 0.73
N LEU A 560 -26.20 -12.62 0.50
CA LEU A 560 -25.73 -12.38 -0.86
C LEU A 560 -25.43 -13.71 -1.54
N ASP A 561 -26.08 -13.99 -2.67
CA ASP A 561 -25.76 -15.18 -3.46
C ASP A 561 -24.30 -15.12 -3.93
N LYS A 562 -23.61 -16.27 -3.91
CA LYS A 562 -22.21 -16.43 -4.29
C LYS A 562 -22.13 -17.17 -5.64
N PRO A 563 -21.89 -16.48 -6.77
CA PRO A 563 -21.83 -17.11 -8.08
C PRO A 563 -20.70 -18.12 -8.21
N TYR A 564 -19.50 -17.78 -7.72
CA TYR A 564 -18.31 -18.62 -7.85
C TYR A 564 -17.74 -18.94 -6.46
N PRO A 565 -18.42 -19.78 -5.67
CA PRO A 565 -17.94 -20.11 -4.33
C PRO A 565 -16.58 -20.84 -4.38
N ILE A 566 -15.82 -20.70 -3.30
CA ILE A 566 -14.57 -21.45 -3.08
C ILE A 566 -14.84 -22.96 -3.14
N LEU A 567 -13.94 -23.70 -3.79
CA LEU A 567 -14.01 -25.16 -3.89
C LEU A 567 -13.82 -25.79 -2.51
N ASN A 568 -14.54 -26.88 -2.24
CA ASN A 568 -14.56 -27.52 -0.92
C ASN A 568 -13.16 -28.01 -0.51
N HIS A 569 -12.41 -28.61 -1.44
CA HIS A 569 -11.04 -29.04 -1.14
C HIS A 569 -10.07 -27.88 -0.90
N THR A 570 -10.26 -26.76 -1.61
CA THR A 570 -9.45 -25.55 -1.44
C THR A 570 -9.72 -24.97 -0.06
N LYS A 571 -11.00 -24.83 0.32
CA LYS A 571 -11.41 -24.42 1.66
C LYS A 571 -10.76 -25.29 2.72
N ALA A 572 -10.91 -26.62 2.66
CA ALA A 572 -10.33 -27.54 3.65
C ALA A 572 -8.81 -27.40 3.82
N LEU A 573 -8.07 -27.17 2.72
CA LEU A 573 -6.63 -26.91 2.79
C LEU A 573 -6.31 -25.59 3.50
N MET A 574 -7.06 -24.53 3.20
CA MET A 574 -6.87 -23.22 3.82
C MET A 574 -7.22 -23.23 5.31
N GLU A 575 -8.29 -23.91 5.70
CA GLU A 575 -8.68 -24.09 7.11
C GLU A 575 -7.54 -24.76 7.90
N ASP A 576 -6.91 -25.80 7.35
CA ASP A 576 -5.74 -26.44 7.95
C ASP A 576 -4.53 -25.51 8.07
N ILE A 577 -4.26 -24.71 7.03
CA ILE A 577 -3.13 -23.77 7.03
C ILE A 577 -3.35 -22.69 8.10
N PHE A 578 -4.54 -22.08 8.18
CA PHE A 578 -4.86 -21.07 9.18
C PHE A 578 -4.87 -21.64 10.60
N THR A 579 -5.40 -22.85 10.76
CA THR A 579 -5.36 -23.61 12.03
C THR A 579 -3.92 -23.85 12.50
N SER A 580 -2.97 -24.03 11.58
CA SER A 580 -1.56 -24.30 11.90
C SER A 580 -0.82 -23.10 12.50
N VAL A 581 -1.33 -21.87 12.32
CA VAL A 581 -0.75 -20.63 12.87
C VAL A 581 -1.62 -20.02 13.97
N GLN A 582 -2.72 -20.66 14.35
CA GLN A 582 -3.59 -20.20 15.43
C GLN A 582 -2.91 -20.36 16.79
N LEU A 583 -2.79 -19.28 17.56
CA LEU A 583 -2.15 -19.28 18.88
C LEU A 583 -3.12 -19.64 20.01
N PHE A 584 -4.29 -19.01 20.03
CA PHE A 584 -5.37 -19.25 20.99
C PHE A 584 -6.64 -19.69 20.27
N GLU A 585 -7.42 -20.53 20.94
CA GLU A 585 -8.71 -21.01 20.46
C GLU A 585 -9.80 -20.77 21.52
N THR A 586 -11.02 -20.56 21.04
CA THR A 586 -12.24 -20.40 21.83
C THR A 586 -13.39 -21.05 21.08
N ASN A 587 -14.64 -20.86 21.53
CA ASN A 587 -15.82 -21.26 20.78
C ASN A 587 -15.79 -20.62 19.36
N PRO A 588 -15.89 -21.41 18.28
CA PRO A 588 -15.80 -20.89 16.90
C PRO A 588 -16.97 -19.98 16.49
N GLU A 589 -18.02 -19.86 17.31
CA GLU A 589 -19.10 -18.88 17.15
C GLU A 589 -18.78 -17.50 17.77
N LEU A 590 -17.62 -17.35 18.39
CA LEU A 590 -17.14 -16.08 18.97
C LEU A 590 -16.06 -15.45 18.09
N SER A 591 -15.82 -14.16 18.29
CA SER A 591 -14.65 -13.47 17.74
C SER A 591 -13.53 -13.38 18.79
N LEU A 592 -12.28 -13.51 18.36
CA LEU A 592 -11.08 -13.50 19.19
C LEU A 592 -9.99 -12.62 18.55
N VAL A 593 -9.43 -11.70 19.33
CA VAL A 593 -8.27 -10.88 18.96
C VAL A 593 -7.16 -11.08 19.98
N THR A 594 -5.93 -11.27 19.52
CA THR A 594 -4.76 -11.52 20.38
C THR A 594 -3.71 -10.45 20.17
N CYS A 595 -3.20 -9.88 21.26
CA CYS A 595 -2.05 -8.99 21.29
C CYS A 595 -0.93 -9.60 22.14
N THR A 596 0.32 -9.52 21.68
CA THR A 596 1.48 -9.92 22.47
C THR A 596 2.06 -8.74 23.26
N ARG A 597 2.39 -9.00 24.53
CA ARG A 597 3.06 -8.05 25.43
C ARG A 597 4.54 -8.38 25.64
N GLY A 598 5.05 -9.37 24.91
CA GLY A 598 6.36 -9.99 25.15
C GLY A 598 6.36 -10.96 26.33
N ASN A 599 7.49 -11.67 26.50
CA ASN A 599 7.75 -12.58 27.63
C ASN A 599 6.65 -13.65 27.89
N GLY A 600 5.97 -14.13 26.84
CA GLY A 600 4.91 -15.13 26.95
C GLY A 600 3.58 -14.60 27.53
N GLU A 601 3.43 -13.29 27.69
CA GLU A 601 2.18 -12.65 28.13
C GLU A 601 1.41 -12.07 26.93
N TYR A 602 0.10 -12.25 26.95
CA TYR A 602 -0.82 -11.85 25.90
C TYR A 602 -2.05 -11.16 26.46
N THR A 603 -2.61 -10.22 25.69
CA THR A 603 -3.96 -9.68 25.90
C THR A 603 -4.88 -10.35 24.88
N VAL A 604 -5.95 -11.01 25.34
CA VAL A 604 -6.90 -11.73 24.50
C VAL A 604 -8.29 -11.11 24.69
N LEU A 605 -8.85 -10.57 23.62
CA LEU A 605 -10.23 -10.08 23.59
C LEU A 605 -11.12 -11.17 22.99
N ILE A 606 -12.27 -11.42 23.62
CA ILE A 606 -13.30 -12.33 23.11
C ILE A 606 -14.63 -11.59 23.08
N SER A 607 -15.30 -11.62 21.94
CA SER A 607 -16.57 -10.93 21.72
C SER A 607 -17.64 -11.88 21.17
N ASN A 608 -18.87 -11.68 21.65
CA ASN A 608 -20.03 -12.47 21.23
C ASN A 608 -20.78 -11.71 20.14
N GLU A 609 -20.78 -12.29 18.93
CA GLU A 609 -21.43 -11.73 17.74
C GLU A 609 -22.92 -12.05 17.63
N SER A 610 -23.42 -12.91 18.51
CA SER A 610 -24.84 -13.25 18.64
C SER A 610 -25.50 -12.52 19.81
N TRP A 611 -26.82 -12.47 19.81
CA TRP A 611 -27.62 -11.89 20.90
C TRP A 611 -28.00 -12.90 21.99
N GLU A 612 -27.60 -14.16 21.84
CA GLU A 612 -27.77 -15.19 22.86
C GLU A 612 -26.46 -15.40 23.63
N PRO A 613 -26.50 -15.83 24.90
CA PRO A 613 -25.31 -16.17 25.65
C PRO A 613 -24.55 -17.31 24.97
N LYS A 614 -23.23 -17.17 24.87
CA LYS A 614 -22.36 -18.21 24.32
C LYS A 614 -21.38 -18.68 25.38
N GLU A 615 -21.15 -20.00 25.42
CA GLU A 615 -20.08 -20.57 26.22
C GLU A 615 -18.72 -20.23 25.60
N PHE A 616 -17.72 -19.99 26.43
CA PHE A 616 -16.36 -19.75 25.99
C PHE A 616 -15.35 -20.45 26.90
N SER A 617 -14.20 -20.77 26.32
CA SER A 617 -12.99 -21.19 27.02
C SER A 617 -11.79 -20.60 26.29
N ILE A 618 -10.65 -20.52 26.95
CA ILE A 618 -9.40 -20.07 26.32
C ILE A 618 -8.46 -21.26 26.30
N GLY A 619 -8.33 -21.88 25.13
CA GLY A 619 -7.34 -22.89 24.82
C GLY A 619 -6.13 -22.28 24.12
N THR A 620 -5.01 -23.01 24.08
CA THR A 620 -3.81 -22.61 23.35
C THR A 620 -3.24 -23.79 22.57
N LYS A 621 -2.66 -23.50 21.40
CA LYS A 621 -1.96 -24.49 20.56
C LYS A 621 -0.45 -24.48 20.72
N ALA A 622 0.08 -23.55 21.53
CA ALA A 622 1.51 -23.30 21.62
C ALA A 622 2.10 -23.62 22.99
N GLY A 623 1.37 -24.09 24.00
CA GLY A 623 1.98 -24.36 25.31
C GLY A 623 0.98 -24.62 26.42
N LYS A 624 1.40 -24.43 27.68
CA LYS A 624 0.48 -24.50 28.82
C LYS A 624 0.15 -23.10 29.31
N ILE A 625 -1.12 -22.83 29.54
CA ILE A 625 -1.57 -21.60 30.21
C ILE A 625 -1.19 -21.67 31.69
N VAL A 626 -0.39 -20.71 32.15
CA VAL A 626 0.03 -20.54 33.55
C VAL A 626 -1.06 -19.83 34.35
N TYR A 627 -1.63 -18.76 33.79
CA TYR A 627 -2.79 -18.09 34.35
C TYR A 627 -3.64 -17.40 33.28
N ILE A 628 -4.91 -17.20 33.64
CA ILE A 628 -5.87 -16.34 32.94
C ILE A 628 -6.39 -15.34 33.97
N LYS A 629 -6.33 -14.05 33.65
CA LYS A 629 -6.87 -12.98 34.48
C LYS A 629 -7.76 -12.09 33.64
N GLU A 630 -9.03 -11.99 33.97
CA GLU A 630 -9.92 -11.04 33.31
C GLU A 630 -9.49 -9.59 33.60
N LEU A 631 -9.61 -8.73 32.59
CA LEU A 631 -9.45 -7.29 32.63
C LEU A 631 -10.84 -6.65 32.42
N PRO A 632 -11.65 -6.52 33.48
CA PRO A 632 -13.08 -6.22 33.33
C PRO A 632 -13.37 -4.96 32.52
N THR A 633 -14.36 -5.05 31.65
CA THR A 633 -14.95 -3.94 30.90
C THR A 633 -16.23 -3.47 31.62
N ASP A 634 -16.54 -2.18 31.57
CA ASP A 634 -17.83 -1.68 32.08
C ASP A 634 -18.98 -2.36 31.33
N CYS A 635 -20.05 -2.72 32.03
CA CYS A 635 -21.23 -3.41 31.45
C CYS A 635 -22.53 -2.63 31.69
N SER A 636 -22.42 -1.34 32.02
CA SER A 636 -23.58 -0.51 32.36
C SER A 636 -24.52 -0.26 31.18
N GLU A 637 -23.99 -0.31 29.95
CA GLU A 637 -24.73 -0.19 28.70
C GLU A 637 -25.77 -1.30 28.50
N MET A 638 -25.57 -2.47 29.11
CA MET A 638 -26.52 -3.59 29.05
C MET A 638 -27.89 -3.25 29.67
N GLN A 639 -27.95 -2.24 30.54
CA GLN A 639 -29.18 -1.76 31.17
C GLN A 639 -29.76 -0.52 30.48
N ALA A 640 -29.05 0.02 29.48
CA ALA A 640 -29.48 1.21 28.77
C ALA A 640 -30.42 0.87 27.60
N VAL A 641 -31.40 1.75 27.35
CA VAL A 641 -32.22 1.67 26.14
C VAL A 641 -31.30 1.79 24.92
N GLY A 642 -31.44 0.86 23.99
CA GLY A 642 -30.58 0.78 22.80
C GLY A 642 -29.39 -0.16 22.91
N TYR A 643 -29.30 -0.97 23.99
CA TYR A 643 -28.28 -2.01 24.11
C TYR A 643 -28.20 -2.91 22.88
N ALA A 644 -29.36 -3.42 22.46
CA ALA A 644 -29.54 -4.25 21.28
C ALA A 644 -30.40 -3.53 20.23
N PRO A 645 -30.33 -3.96 18.95
CA PRO A 645 -31.24 -3.51 17.90
C PRO A 645 -32.71 -3.76 18.25
N LYS A 646 -33.62 -2.97 17.65
CA LYS A 646 -35.07 -3.05 17.89
C LYS A 646 -35.62 -4.47 17.71
N VAL A 647 -35.10 -5.23 16.75
CA VAL A 647 -35.55 -6.61 16.45
C VAL A 647 -35.16 -7.64 17.51
N MET A 648 -34.21 -7.31 18.40
CA MET A 648 -33.65 -8.22 19.40
C MET A 648 -34.11 -7.92 20.83
N LEU A 649 -35.04 -6.98 21.03
CA LEU A 649 -35.47 -6.54 22.37
C LEU A 649 -36.11 -7.65 23.22
N ASN A 650 -36.66 -8.68 22.59
CA ASN A 650 -37.30 -9.82 23.27
C ASN A 650 -36.35 -11.02 23.47
N THR A 651 -35.07 -10.88 23.12
CA THR A 651 -34.06 -11.93 23.28
C THR A 651 -33.50 -11.93 24.70
N SER A 652 -33.28 -13.11 25.27
CA SER A 652 -32.57 -13.24 26.55
C SER A 652 -31.07 -13.12 26.32
N PHE A 653 -30.48 -11.96 26.65
CA PHE A 653 -29.04 -11.73 26.48
C PHE A 653 -28.16 -12.46 27.53
N GLY A 654 -28.77 -12.99 28.60
CA GLY A 654 -28.09 -13.61 29.73
C GLY A 654 -27.07 -12.71 30.43
N LYS A 655 -26.02 -13.31 31.01
CA LYS A 655 -25.00 -12.61 31.81
C LYS A 655 -23.61 -13.17 31.53
N ASN A 656 -22.60 -12.34 31.74
CA ASN A 656 -21.21 -12.81 31.81
C ASN A 656 -21.04 -13.66 33.07
N THR A 657 -20.47 -14.86 32.91
CA THR A 657 -20.09 -15.75 34.01
C THR A 657 -18.64 -16.19 33.86
N ALA A 658 -18.16 -17.14 34.68
CA ALA A 658 -16.85 -17.74 34.47
C ALA A 658 -16.72 -18.46 33.11
N HIS A 659 -17.84 -18.91 32.51
CA HIS A 659 -17.84 -19.75 31.31
C HIS A 659 -18.71 -19.22 30.17
N THR A 660 -19.41 -18.10 30.35
CA THR A 660 -20.30 -17.53 29.34
C THR A 660 -20.02 -16.06 29.08
N ILE A 661 -20.21 -15.63 27.84
CA ILE A 661 -20.27 -14.22 27.42
C ILE A 661 -21.73 -13.89 27.07
N ALA A 662 -22.26 -12.83 27.64
CA ALA A 662 -23.61 -12.35 27.34
C ALA A 662 -23.75 -11.98 25.86
N GLY A 663 -24.97 -12.06 25.32
CA GLY A 663 -25.27 -11.68 23.95
C GLY A 663 -24.87 -10.24 23.66
N GLY A 664 -24.11 -9.99 22.58
CA GLY A 664 -23.64 -8.68 22.16
C GLY A 664 -22.55 -8.04 23.05
N ASN A 665 -21.90 -8.80 23.93
CA ASN A 665 -20.89 -8.28 24.87
C ASN A 665 -19.45 -8.70 24.50
N VAL A 666 -18.47 -7.99 25.08
CA VAL A 666 -17.02 -8.19 24.90
C VAL A 666 -16.29 -8.29 26.24
N ARG A 667 -15.32 -9.20 26.32
CA ARG A 667 -14.49 -9.43 27.51
C ARG A 667 -13.02 -9.51 27.11
N ILE A 668 -12.14 -9.09 28.01
CA ILE A 668 -10.69 -9.03 27.77
C ILE A 668 -9.97 -9.78 28.89
N PHE A 669 -8.95 -10.55 28.53
CA PHE A 669 -8.18 -11.39 29.44
C PHE A 669 -6.70 -11.16 29.24
N ARG A 670 -5.94 -11.21 30.34
CA ARG A 670 -4.49 -11.37 30.35
C ARG A 670 -4.18 -12.84 30.50
N VAL A 671 -3.45 -13.38 29.53
CA VAL A 671 -3.11 -14.80 29.46
C VAL A 671 -1.60 -14.94 29.43
N CYS A 672 -1.04 -15.80 30.26
CA CYS A 672 0.40 -16.08 30.30
C CYS A 672 0.64 -17.55 29.99
N LEU A 673 1.52 -17.81 29.02
CA LEU A 673 1.98 -19.14 28.68
C LEU A 673 3.26 -19.48 29.46
N ASP A 674 3.53 -20.78 29.63
CA ASP A 674 4.76 -21.22 30.28
C ASP A 674 6.00 -20.99 29.41
N ASN A 675 7.17 -21.01 30.02
CA ASN A 675 8.45 -20.81 29.32
C ASN A 675 8.83 -21.95 28.36
N LYS A 676 8.00 -23.00 28.29
CA LYS A 676 8.12 -24.13 27.37
C LYS A 676 7.17 -24.00 26.17
N ALA A 677 6.44 -22.88 26.09
CA ALA A 677 5.58 -22.62 24.94
C ALA A 677 6.40 -22.67 23.65
N ASP A 678 5.90 -23.43 22.68
CA ASP A 678 6.41 -23.57 21.34
C ASP A 678 6.04 -22.33 20.49
N VAL A 679 6.58 -21.18 20.92
CA VAL A 679 6.48 -19.89 20.24
C VAL A 679 7.88 -19.41 19.91
N THR A 680 8.14 -19.20 18.62
CA THR A 680 9.39 -18.63 18.11
C THR A 680 9.18 -17.17 17.74
N VAL A 681 9.88 -16.27 18.43
CA VAL A 681 9.92 -14.85 18.06
C VAL A 681 10.73 -14.70 16.78
N MET A 682 10.10 -14.13 15.76
CA MET A 682 10.74 -13.77 14.50
C MET A 682 11.71 -12.61 14.73
N PRO A 683 12.81 -12.50 13.94
CA PRO A 683 13.64 -11.31 13.97
C PRO A 683 12.82 -10.10 13.48
N GLU A 684 13.12 -8.93 14.03
CA GLU A 684 12.59 -7.67 13.51
C GLU A 684 13.04 -7.51 12.05
N SER A 685 12.09 -7.16 11.18
CA SER A 685 12.40 -6.98 9.77
C SER A 685 12.90 -5.57 9.53
N THR A 686 14.15 -5.43 9.09
CA THR A 686 14.74 -4.11 8.81
C THR A 686 14.28 -3.61 7.44
N PRO A 687 13.69 -2.41 7.36
CA PRO A 687 13.38 -1.79 6.08
C PRO A 687 14.62 -1.62 5.21
N VAL A 688 14.48 -1.88 3.91
CA VAL A 688 15.55 -1.70 2.92
C VAL A 688 15.44 -0.28 2.38
N ALA A 689 16.52 0.50 2.47
CA ALA A 689 16.56 1.84 1.91
C ALA A 689 16.35 1.80 0.40
N ASN A 690 15.61 2.78 -0.12
CA ASN A 690 15.42 2.94 -1.56
C ASN A 690 16.74 3.22 -2.27
N THR A 691 16.80 2.83 -3.53
CA THR A 691 17.90 3.19 -4.42
C THR A 691 17.86 4.70 -4.71
N ILE A 692 18.99 5.38 -4.50
CA ILE A 692 19.17 6.80 -4.79
C ILE A 692 20.28 7.01 -5.81
N GLY A 693 20.25 8.12 -6.55
CA GLY A 693 21.24 8.40 -7.59
C GLY A 693 21.07 7.51 -8.82
N ARG A 694 19.84 7.05 -9.10
CA ARG A 694 19.53 6.23 -10.28
C ARG A 694 18.35 6.84 -11.04
N ALA A 695 18.59 7.15 -12.30
CA ALA A 695 17.60 7.72 -13.20
C ALA A 695 17.09 6.69 -14.21
N LEU A 696 15.78 6.69 -14.45
CA LEU A 696 15.16 5.94 -15.54
C LEU A 696 14.95 6.84 -16.77
N VAL A 697 15.46 6.43 -17.94
CA VAL A 697 15.22 7.16 -19.19
C VAL A 697 13.86 6.78 -19.77
N LEU A 698 12.96 7.76 -19.83
CA LEU A 698 11.60 7.65 -20.34
C LEU A 698 11.50 8.29 -21.73
N ARG A 699 11.29 7.46 -22.76
CA ARG A 699 11.26 7.88 -24.17
C ARG A 699 9.82 7.92 -24.70
N ASN A 700 9.49 8.97 -25.45
CA ASN A 700 8.20 9.12 -26.15
C ASN A 700 6.96 9.06 -25.25
N ILE A 701 7.06 9.59 -24.03
CA ILE A 701 5.99 9.54 -23.05
C ILE A 701 4.91 10.61 -23.27
N GLN A 702 3.69 10.31 -22.82
CA GLN A 702 2.58 11.25 -22.82
C GLN A 702 2.40 11.96 -21.49
N ASP A 703 2.75 11.36 -20.37
CA ASP A 703 2.55 11.94 -19.04
C ASP A 703 3.57 11.33 -18.07
N VAL A 704 4.36 12.17 -17.39
CA VAL A 704 5.38 11.69 -16.46
C VAL A 704 4.76 10.99 -15.27
N LYS A 705 3.64 11.51 -14.73
CA LYS A 705 2.97 10.92 -13.57
C LYS A 705 2.44 9.54 -13.92
N GLU A 706 1.75 9.36 -15.04
CA GLU A 706 1.22 8.04 -15.43
C GLU A 706 2.33 7.00 -15.66
N GLU A 707 3.51 7.41 -16.15
CA GLU A 707 4.67 6.52 -16.27
C GLU A 707 5.19 6.05 -14.90
N ILE A 708 5.26 6.95 -13.91
CA ILE A 708 5.62 6.59 -12.53
C ILE A 708 4.55 5.67 -11.94
N LEU A 709 3.28 6.04 -12.05
CA LEU A 709 2.15 5.29 -11.51
C LEU A 709 1.99 3.89 -12.14
N SER A 710 2.46 3.71 -13.37
CA SER A 710 2.50 2.40 -14.04
C SER A 710 3.54 1.44 -13.46
N ARG A 711 4.42 1.93 -12.57
CA ARG A 711 5.50 1.20 -11.90
C ARG A 711 5.30 1.32 -10.39
N PRO A 712 4.51 0.45 -9.76
CA PRO A 712 4.20 0.57 -8.34
C PRO A 712 5.45 0.62 -7.44
N THR A 713 6.54 -0.03 -7.83
CA THR A 713 7.82 -0.07 -7.11
C THR A 713 8.83 1.00 -7.57
N PHE A 714 8.42 2.02 -8.36
CA PHE A 714 9.33 3.00 -8.97
C PHE A 714 10.35 3.59 -7.97
N PHE A 715 9.87 4.07 -6.83
CA PHE A 715 10.72 4.72 -5.82
C PHE A 715 11.63 3.76 -5.04
N GLU A 716 11.43 2.44 -5.14
CA GLU A 716 12.40 1.47 -4.62
C GLU A 716 13.67 1.42 -5.50
N HIS A 717 13.51 1.69 -6.80
CA HIS A 717 14.54 1.53 -7.83
C HIS A 717 15.13 2.84 -8.34
N TYR A 718 14.36 3.93 -8.32
CA TYR A 718 14.70 5.19 -8.97
C TYR A 718 14.28 6.41 -8.15
N ASP A 719 15.07 7.47 -8.20
CA ASP A 719 14.74 8.78 -7.62
C ASP A 719 14.68 9.90 -8.67
N ARG A 720 15.00 9.56 -9.93
CA ARG A 720 15.07 10.50 -11.05
C ARG A 720 14.48 9.90 -12.33
N VAL A 721 13.91 10.75 -13.18
CA VAL A 721 13.59 10.40 -14.58
C VAL A 721 14.35 11.28 -15.56
N VAL A 722 14.65 10.73 -16.74
CA VAL A 722 15.13 11.51 -17.89
C VAL A 722 14.04 11.53 -18.96
N ILE A 723 13.66 12.72 -19.40
CA ILE A 723 12.59 12.91 -20.39
C ILE A 723 13.10 13.67 -21.62
N ASP A 724 12.53 13.33 -22.78
CA ASP A 724 12.88 13.98 -24.04
C ASP A 724 12.47 15.47 -24.06
N TRP A 725 13.31 16.35 -24.61
CA TRP A 725 13.03 17.79 -24.68
C TRP A 725 11.71 18.15 -25.35
N ARG A 726 11.22 17.32 -26.28
CA ARG A 726 9.94 17.54 -26.97
C ARG A 726 8.76 17.54 -26.00
N TYR A 727 8.86 16.82 -24.87
CA TYR A 727 7.84 16.84 -23.81
C TYR A 727 7.57 18.27 -23.34
N LEU A 728 8.64 19.03 -23.04
CA LEU A 728 8.55 20.41 -22.60
C LEU A 728 8.26 21.34 -23.77
N HIS A 729 8.94 21.16 -24.91
CA HIS A 729 8.79 22.05 -26.06
C HIS A 729 7.33 22.16 -26.51
N ASN A 730 6.63 21.02 -26.56
CA ASN A 730 5.26 20.94 -27.06
C ASN A 730 4.17 21.32 -26.04
N ARG A 731 4.51 21.45 -24.75
CA ARG A 731 3.54 21.77 -23.69
C ARG A 731 3.42 23.25 -23.40
N GLU A 732 2.23 23.68 -23.01
CA GLU A 732 2.03 25.03 -22.49
C GLU A 732 2.58 25.18 -21.07
N LYS A 733 2.95 26.41 -20.70
CA LYS A 733 3.51 26.71 -19.37
C LYS A 733 2.51 26.43 -18.25
N GLU A 734 1.22 26.68 -18.45
CA GLU A 734 0.20 26.45 -17.42
C GLU A 734 -0.03 24.96 -17.16
N THR A 735 -0.02 24.12 -18.20
CA THR A 735 -0.09 22.65 -18.05
C THR A 735 1.09 22.15 -17.20
N LEU A 736 2.30 22.64 -17.47
CA LEU A 736 3.49 22.26 -16.69
C LEU A 736 3.40 22.68 -15.22
N LYS A 737 2.76 23.82 -14.90
CA LYS A 737 2.54 24.22 -13.51
C LYS A 737 1.61 23.26 -12.77
N GLN A 738 0.58 22.75 -13.45
CA GLN A 738 -0.33 21.75 -12.89
C GLN A 738 0.40 20.42 -12.65
N GLU A 739 1.20 19.97 -13.62
CA GLU A 739 2.02 18.75 -13.48
C GLU A 739 3.06 18.86 -12.35
N ALA A 740 3.71 20.03 -12.22
CA ALA A 740 4.77 20.27 -11.23
C ALA A 740 4.32 20.06 -9.77
N GLY A 741 3.03 20.29 -9.47
CA GLY A 741 2.51 20.14 -8.11
C GLY A 741 2.69 18.72 -7.57
N TRP A 742 2.23 17.71 -8.32
CA TRP A 742 2.37 16.32 -7.91
C TRP A 742 3.84 15.87 -7.92
N LEU A 743 4.59 16.20 -8.99
CA LEU A 743 6.00 15.82 -9.13
C LEU A 743 6.86 16.36 -7.99
N GLY A 744 6.62 17.62 -7.60
CA GLY A 744 7.30 18.26 -6.46
C GLY A 744 6.96 17.63 -5.12
N ARG A 745 5.69 17.26 -4.89
CA ARG A 745 5.28 16.55 -3.65
C ARG A 745 5.92 15.16 -3.54
N GLN A 746 6.08 14.46 -4.66
CA GLN A 746 6.81 13.18 -4.70
C GLN A 746 8.33 13.33 -4.58
N LYS A 747 8.87 14.56 -4.65
CA LYS A 747 10.30 14.88 -4.67
C LYS A 747 11.04 14.15 -5.80
N LEU A 748 10.36 13.95 -6.94
CA LEU A 748 10.94 13.31 -8.12
C LEU A 748 11.93 14.26 -8.78
N LYS A 749 13.19 13.83 -8.95
CA LYS A 749 14.19 14.58 -9.70
C LYS A 749 13.99 14.39 -11.21
N MET A 750 14.33 15.38 -12.01
CA MET A 750 14.09 15.34 -13.46
C MET A 750 15.23 15.91 -14.27
N THR A 751 15.62 15.15 -15.30
CA THR A 751 16.59 15.55 -16.31
C THR A 751 15.89 15.65 -17.66
N VAL A 752 16.18 16.69 -18.43
CA VAL A 752 15.65 16.85 -19.80
C VAL A 752 16.75 16.56 -20.81
N ASP A 753 16.49 15.75 -21.83
CA ASP A 753 17.47 15.37 -22.85
C ASP A 753 17.18 16.02 -24.22
N LEU A 754 18.09 16.89 -24.66
CA LEU A 754 18.07 17.55 -25.98
C LEU A 754 18.67 16.70 -27.10
N THR A 755 19.30 15.58 -26.78
CA THR A 755 20.14 14.80 -27.71
C THR A 755 19.38 14.35 -28.95
N SER A 756 18.12 13.97 -28.80
CA SER A 756 17.24 13.55 -29.90
C SER A 756 16.93 14.68 -30.90
N GLY A 757 16.96 15.94 -30.45
CA GLY A 757 16.72 17.12 -31.28
C GLY A 757 18.00 17.71 -31.89
N LEU A 758 19.18 17.45 -31.32
CA LEU A 758 20.45 18.00 -31.80
C LEU A 758 21.02 17.29 -33.04
N ASN A 759 20.20 17.14 -34.08
CA ASN A 759 20.51 16.41 -35.31
C ASN A 759 20.94 17.31 -36.49
N LEU A 760 21.10 18.62 -36.27
CA LEU A 760 21.39 19.68 -37.25
C LEU A 760 20.23 20.00 -38.18
N TYR A 761 19.57 18.98 -38.69
CA TYR A 761 18.37 19.08 -39.50
C TYR A 761 17.54 17.80 -39.33
N PRO A 762 16.21 17.88 -39.16
CA PRO A 762 15.37 19.08 -39.30
C PRO A 762 15.19 19.92 -38.03
N ASP A 763 15.67 19.46 -36.87
CA ASP A 763 15.27 20.00 -35.57
C ASP A 763 16.21 21.11 -35.09
N LEU A 764 17.11 20.81 -34.16
CA LEU A 764 17.93 21.79 -33.45
C LEU A 764 19.38 21.81 -33.94
N ARG A 765 19.92 23.03 -34.05
CA ARG A 765 21.33 23.33 -34.31
C ARG A 765 21.97 23.92 -33.06
N ILE A 766 23.19 23.49 -32.76
CA ILE A 766 24.02 24.06 -31.68
C ILE A 766 25.24 24.80 -32.25
N VAL A 767 25.40 24.84 -33.58
CA VAL A 767 26.42 25.62 -34.25
C VAL A 767 25.78 26.60 -35.23
N ASN A 768 26.41 27.77 -35.36
CA ASN A 768 25.94 28.90 -36.16
C ASN A 768 26.45 28.77 -37.60
N ASN A 769 26.08 27.66 -38.25
CA ASN A 769 26.36 27.43 -39.67
C ASN A 769 25.33 28.11 -40.59
N ASP A 770 24.17 28.46 -40.03
CA ASP A 770 23.05 29.10 -40.73
C ASP A 770 22.30 29.99 -39.72
N PRO A 771 22.59 31.30 -39.70
CA PRO A 771 22.21 32.17 -38.58
C PRO A 771 20.72 32.19 -38.22
N PRO A 772 19.76 32.29 -39.17
CA PRO A 772 18.34 32.28 -38.84
C PRO A 772 17.88 30.99 -38.13
N PHE A 773 18.34 29.82 -38.61
CA PHE A 773 17.96 28.53 -38.03
C PHE A 773 18.70 28.22 -36.74
N TYR A 774 19.95 28.67 -36.62
CA TYR A 774 20.71 28.64 -35.38
C TYR A 774 20.00 29.47 -34.30
N GLN A 775 19.64 30.73 -34.59
CA GLN A 775 18.93 31.57 -33.64
C GLN A 775 17.61 30.93 -33.18
N LYS A 776 16.82 30.40 -34.12
CA LYS A 776 15.59 29.65 -33.82
C LYS A 776 15.85 28.47 -32.87
N SER A 777 16.94 27.73 -33.08
CA SER A 777 17.32 26.60 -32.23
C SER A 777 17.71 27.06 -30.82
N MET A 778 18.50 28.13 -30.71
CA MET A 778 18.89 28.71 -29.43
C MET A 778 17.70 29.25 -28.64
N GLU A 779 16.73 29.87 -29.31
CA GLU A 779 15.47 30.31 -28.70
C GLU A 779 14.63 29.12 -28.22
N ALA A 780 14.53 28.05 -29.01
CA ALA A 780 13.84 26.83 -28.60
C ALA A 780 14.48 26.18 -27.36
N MET A 781 15.80 26.05 -27.33
CA MET A 781 16.54 25.50 -26.18
C MET A 781 16.39 26.37 -24.93
N LYS A 782 16.45 27.70 -25.05
CA LYS A 782 16.15 28.62 -23.93
C LYS A 782 14.70 28.49 -23.45
N GLY A 783 13.76 28.31 -24.37
CA GLY A 783 12.35 28.05 -24.04
C GLY A 783 12.14 26.72 -23.31
N VAL A 784 12.91 25.68 -23.62
CA VAL A 784 12.94 24.43 -22.84
C VAL A 784 13.49 24.71 -21.44
N ILE A 785 14.61 25.42 -21.31
CA ILE A 785 15.20 25.79 -20.01
C ILE A 785 14.21 26.61 -19.14
N ASP A 786 13.45 27.52 -19.73
CA ASP A 786 12.39 28.26 -19.01
C ASP A 786 11.28 27.33 -18.51
N LYS A 787 10.93 26.29 -19.28
CA LYS A 787 9.91 25.31 -18.90
C LYS A 787 10.42 24.29 -17.89
N MET A 788 11.73 24.00 -17.89
CA MET A 788 12.37 23.16 -16.87
C MET A 788 12.22 23.76 -15.47
N GLU A 789 12.44 25.06 -15.33
CA GLU A 789 12.25 25.78 -14.05
C GLU A 789 10.80 25.68 -13.55
N ILE A 790 9.80 25.72 -14.46
CA ILE A 790 8.39 25.56 -14.11
C ILE A 790 8.10 24.14 -13.62
N LEU A 791 8.60 23.13 -14.34
CA LEU A 791 8.37 21.73 -14.02
C LEU A 791 9.16 21.28 -12.76
N GLY A 792 10.26 21.96 -12.44
CA GLY A 792 11.19 21.59 -11.37
C GLY A 792 12.34 20.68 -11.83
N ALA A 793 12.66 20.66 -13.13
CA ALA A 793 13.81 19.91 -13.66
C ALA A 793 15.12 20.69 -13.48
N ASP A 794 16.16 20.01 -13.02
CA ASP A 794 17.43 20.61 -12.56
C ASP A 794 18.64 20.25 -13.45
N GLU A 795 18.46 19.34 -14.41
CA GLU A 795 19.53 18.88 -15.30
C GLU A 795 19.08 18.88 -16.77
N LEU A 796 19.97 19.35 -17.64
CA LEU A 796 19.80 19.36 -19.09
C LEU A 796 20.90 18.53 -19.74
N LEU A 797 20.57 17.33 -20.21
CA LEU A 797 21.44 16.54 -21.07
C LEU A 797 21.50 17.19 -22.45
N ILE A 798 22.73 17.47 -22.89
CA ILE A 798 23.02 18.09 -24.17
C ILE A 798 24.18 17.37 -24.82
N SER A 799 24.16 17.21 -26.14
CA SER A 799 25.24 16.56 -26.88
C SER A 799 25.90 17.55 -27.84
N THR A 800 27.05 17.18 -28.39
CA THR A 800 27.65 17.90 -29.51
C THR A 800 26.81 17.68 -30.78
N GLN A 801 27.32 18.05 -31.95
CA GLN A 801 26.58 17.93 -33.21
C GLN A 801 27.42 17.19 -34.25
N ARG A 802 26.76 16.56 -35.23
CA ARG A 802 27.44 16.05 -36.42
C ARG A 802 28.28 17.16 -37.07
N THR A 803 29.37 16.78 -37.72
CA THR A 803 30.17 17.73 -38.52
C THR A 803 29.29 18.33 -39.63
N ILE A 804 29.51 19.61 -39.91
CA ILE A 804 28.83 20.33 -40.98
C ILE A 804 29.46 19.96 -42.32
N GLU A 805 28.63 19.60 -43.29
CA GLU A 805 29.07 19.36 -44.66
C GLU A 805 29.28 20.67 -45.40
N ASN A 806 30.47 20.85 -46.00
CA ASN A 806 30.84 21.97 -46.88
C ASN A 806 30.83 23.36 -46.20
N ASN A 807 31.68 24.28 -46.70
CA ASN A 807 31.63 25.73 -46.43
C ASN A 807 31.57 26.20 -44.94
N TYR A 808 31.89 25.33 -43.98
CA TYR A 808 32.01 25.66 -42.56
C TYR A 808 33.23 24.94 -41.98
N THR A 809 34.27 25.70 -41.64
CA THR A 809 35.55 25.13 -41.20
C THR A 809 35.46 24.52 -39.81
N MET A 810 36.35 23.58 -39.48
CA MET A 810 36.40 23.01 -38.14
C MET A 810 36.71 24.06 -37.06
N GLU A 811 37.52 25.08 -37.38
CA GLU A 811 37.79 26.20 -36.47
C GLU A 811 36.51 26.97 -36.15
N GLN A 812 35.71 27.31 -37.18
CA GLN A 812 34.40 27.96 -37.01
C GLN A 812 33.44 27.06 -36.21
N PHE A 813 33.45 25.76 -36.48
CA PHE A 813 32.63 24.78 -35.77
C PHE A 813 32.93 24.75 -34.27
N TYR A 814 34.19 24.57 -33.88
CA TYR A 814 34.57 24.54 -32.46
C TYR A 814 34.31 25.88 -31.77
N ALA A 815 34.61 27.00 -32.44
CA ALA A 815 34.33 28.34 -31.91
C ALA A 815 32.83 28.54 -31.65
N SER A 816 31.98 28.18 -32.61
CA SER A 816 30.53 28.31 -32.45
C SER A 816 29.96 27.34 -31.43
N LEU A 817 30.42 26.09 -31.39
CA LEU A 817 29.97 25.10 -30.41
C LEU A 817 30.26 25.56 -28.97
N LYS A 818 31.48 26.07 -28.75
CA LYS A 818 31.90 26.67 -27.49
C LYS A 818 31.00 27.85 -27.10
N GLU A 819 30.76 28.78 -28.03
CA GLU A 819 29.90 29.95 -27.79
C GLU A 819 28.49 29.54 -27.39
N SER A 820 27.87 28.61 -28.12
CA SER A 820 26.53 28.10 -27.83
C SER A 820 26.43 27.49 -26.44
N PHE A 821 27.40 26.65 -26.05
CA PHE A 821 27.41 26.06 -24.72
C PHE A 821 27.66 27.09 -23.61
N GLN A 822 28.51 28.10 -23.83
CA GLN A 822 28.65 29.20 -22.88
C GLN A 822 27.33 29.96 -22.69
N VAL A 823 26.65 30.31 -23.78
CA VAL A 823 25.35 31.01 -23.74
C VAL A 823 24.28 30.19 -23.02
N LEU A 824 24.16 28.89 -23.32
CA LEU A 824 23.16 28.03 -22.67
C LEU A 824 23.51 27.78 -21.20
N SER A 825 24.79 27.54 -20.89
CA SER A 825 25.26 27.34 -19.52
C SER A 825 25.01 28.57 -18.66
N ASP A 826 25.31 29.77 -19.17
CA ASP A 826 25.06 31.05 -18.49
C ASP A 826 23.56 31.34 -18.33
N TYR A 827 22.73 30.91 -19.29
CA TYR A 827 21.27 31.05 -19.21
C TYR A 827 20.67 30.09 -18.17
N ALA A 828 21.09 28.82 -18.19
CA ALA A 828 20.63 27.78 -17.27
C ALA A 828 21.11 28.00 -15.83
N ALA A 829 22.33 28.52 -15.63
CA ALA A 829 22.87 28.81 -14.31
C ALA A 829 21.98 29.79 -13.52
N LYS A 830 21.34 30.75 -14.19
CA LYS A 830 20.40 31.71 -13.56
C LYS A 830 19.15 31.04 -12.98
N LYS A 831 18.88 29.79 -13.36
CA LYS A 831 17.75 28.97 -12.94
C LYS A 831 18.19 27.74 -12.15
N ASN A 832 19.45 27.69 -11.72
CA ASN A 832 20.06 26.55 -11.03
C ASN A 832 20.04 25.23 -11.83
N ILE A 833 20.08 25.31 -13.16
CA ILE A 833 20.10 24.12 -14.03
C ILE A 833 21.54 23.78 -14.44
N ARG A 834 21.91 22.51 -14.29
CA ARG A 834 23.19 21.95 -14.75
C ARG A 834 23.06 21.44 -16.19
N LEU A 835 24.08 21.68 -16.99
CA LEU A 835 24.21 21.13 -18.33
C LEU A 835 25.17 19.93 -18.30
N LEU A 836 24.65 18.79 -18.73
CA LEU A 836 25.39 17.53 -18.79
C LEU A 836 25.74 17.25 -20.25
N LEU A 837 27.01 17.43 -20.61
CA LEU A 837 27.51 17.10 -21.94
C LEU A 837 27.53 15.57 -22.09
N ARG A 838 26.58 15.04 -22.83
CA ARG A 838 26.45 13.62 -23.15
C ARG A 838 27.49 13.21 -24.21
N GLN A 839 28.27 12.18 -23.90
CA GLN A 839 29.07 11.49 -24.92
C GLN A 839 28.14 10.79 -25.93
N SER A 840 28.36 10.99 -27.22
CA SER A 840 27.50 10.47 -28.30
C SER A 840 28.33 10.06 -29.51
N VAL A 841 27.94 8.94 -30.15
CA VAL A 841 28.58 8.45 -31.37
C VAL A 841 28.25 9.34 -32.57
N GLY A 842 29.20 9.50 -33.50
CA GLY A 842 28.99 10.18 -34.78
C GLY A 842 28.83 11.70 -34.66
N ARG A 843 29.33 12.29 -33.57
CA ARG A 843 29.29 13.73 -33.31
C ARG A 843 30.70 14.29 -33.12
N THR A 844 30.88 15.60 -33.24
CA THR A 844 32.21 16.21 -33.15
C THR A 844 32.27 17.23 -32.00
N PRO A 845 33.23 17.11 -31.07
CA PRO A 845 34.04 15.92 -30.78
C PRO A 845 33.17 14.80 -30.16
N ASP A 846 33.59 13.54 -30.33
CA ASP A 846 33.00 12.34 -29.71
C ASP A 846 34.01 11.56 -28.83
N THR A 847 35.31 11.84 -28.94
CA THR A 847 36.36 11.25 -28.11
C THR A 847 36.44 11.90 -26.73
N ILE A 848 36.85 11.14 -25.71
CA ILE A 848 37.03 11.65 -24.34
C ILE A 848 38.02 12.81 -24.28
N GLU A 849 39.12 12.75 -25.02
CA GLU A 849 40.08 13.85 -25.12
C GLU A 849 39.45 15.13 -25.71
N GLY A 850 38.69 15.00 -26.80
CA GLY A 850 38.03 16.13 -27.43
C GLY A 850 36.95 16.75 -26.53
N LEU A 851 36.18 15.90 -25.84
CA LEU A 851 35.15 16.33 -24.90
C LEU A 851 35.75 16.98 -23.64
N GLN A 852 36.83 16.42 -23.09
CA GLN A 852 37.58 17.01 -21.98
C GLN A 852 38.08 18.42 -22.35
N LYS A 853 38.68 18.56 -23.54
CA LYS A 853 39.13 19.87 -24.04
C LYS A 853 37.96 20.84 -24.16
N LEU A 854 36.84 20.41 -24.74
CA LEU A 854 35.66 21.25 -24.91
C LEU A 854 35.08 21.73 -23.58
N VAL A 855 34.95 20.85 -22.59
CA VAL A 855 34.50 21.23 -21.23
C VAL A 855 35.46 22.28 -20.62
N GLY A 856 36.77 22.06 -20.74
CA GLY A 856 37.79 23.00 -20.28
C GLY A 856 37.74 24.37 -20.99
N GLU A 857 37.39 24.40 -22.28
CA GLU A 857 37.28 25.64 -23.06
C GLU A 857 35.97 26.40 -22.83
N VAL A 858 34.85 25.69 -22.64
CA VAL A 858 33.57 26.29 -22.23
C VAL A 858 33.74 26.97 -20.87
N ASN A 859 34.44 26.30 -19.94
CA ASN A 859 34.84 26.81 -18.64
C ASN A 859 33.67 27.44 -17.87
N ARG A 860 32.66 26.62 -17.56
CA ARG A 860 31.50 27.00 -16.74
C ARG A 860 31.28 25.95 -15.64
N PRO A 861 31.00 26.38 -14.41
CA PRO A 861 30.90 25.47 -13.26
C PRO A 861 29.68 24.54 -13.34
N ASN A 862 28.63 24.92 -14.07
CA ASN A 862 27.43 24.11 -14.28
C ASN A 862 27.46 23.31 -15.58
N PHE A 863 28.62 23.15 -16.24
CA PHE A 863 28.78 22.37 -17.47
C PHE A 863 29.77 21.21 -17.24
N THR A 864 29.26 19.99 -17.11
CA THR A 864 30.05 18.78 -16.82
C THR A 864 29.90 17.72 -17.91
N LEU A 865 30.81 16.75 -17.96
CA LEU A 865 30.75 15.62 -18.90
C LEU A 865 30.00 14.44 -18.27
N ALA A 866 29.06 13.86 -19.01
CA ALA A 866 28.41 12.58 -18.71
C ALA A 866 28.88 11.53 -19.73
N PRO A 867 29.92 10.73 -19.41
CA PRO A 867 30.42 9.71 -20.31
C PRO A 867 29.44 8.54 -20.44
N ALA A 868 29.51 7.83 -21.57
CA ALA A 868 28.63 6.70 -21.85
C ALA A 868 29.38 5.38 -21.69
N LEU A 869 28.86 4.50 -20.82
CA LEU A 869 29.41 3.18 -20.58
C LEU A 869 29.54 2.40 -21.90
N SER A 870 28.52 2.45 -22.76
CA SER A 870 28.53 1.75 -24.04
C SER A 870 29.67 2.16 -24.97
N LEU A 871 30.05 3.44 -24.97
CA LEU A 871 31.13 3.96 -25.80
C LEU A 871 32.50 3.64 -25.22
N LEU A 872 32.65 3.65 -23.90
CA LEU A 872 33.85 3.17 -23.22
C LEU A 872 34.07 1.67 -23.46
N LEU A 873 33.00 0.87 -23.40
CA LEU A 873 33.03 -0.58 -23.70
C LEU A 873 33.31 -0.88 -25.18
N ASN A 874 33.02 0.05 -26.08
CA ASN A 874 33.34 -0.10 -27.50
C ASN A 874 34.81 0.26 -27.81
N ASN A 875 35.45 1.09 -26.97
CA ASN A 875 36.84 1.55 -27.14
C ASN A 875 37.81 0.85 -26.18
N GLU A 876 37.83 -0.49 -26.17
CA GLU A 876 38.64 -1.27 -25.22
C GLU A 876 40.14 -0.94 -25.28
N VAL A 877 40.67 -0.67 -26.49
CA VAL A 877 42.09 -0.38 -26.71
C VAL A 877 42.53 0.89 -25.98
N SER A 878 41.68 1.92 -25.93
CA SER A 878 42.01 3.21 -25.29
C SER A 878 41.39 3.37 -23.90
N LEU A 879 40.70 2.33 -23.40
CA LEU A 879 39.89 2.43 -22.18
C LEU A 879 40.67 2.95 -20.97
N ASP A 880 41.89 2.47 -20.74
CA ASP A 880 42.70 2.93 -19.60
C ASP A 880 43.14 4.40 -19.74
N ALA A 881 43.42 4.86 -20.96
CA ALA A 881 43.72 6.26 -21.21
C ALA A 881 42.48 7.15 -21.01
N ASP A 882 41.33 6.71 -21.53
CA ASP A 882 40.04 7.40 -21.38
C ASP A 882 39.64 7.49 -19.90
N LEU A 883 39.75 6.40 -19.14
CA LEU A 883 39.49 6.39 -17.69
C LEU A 883 40.44 7.32 -16.93
N ASN A 884 41.73 7.36 -17.28
CA ASN A 884 42.67 8.27 -16.64
C ASN A 884 42.36 9.75 -16.89
N ARG A 885 41.88 10.09 -18.10
CA ARG A 885 41.41 11.44 -18.43
C ARG A 885 40.14 11.80 -17.65
N LEU A 886 39.15 10.91 -17.63
CA LEU A 886 37.90 11.11 -16.91
C LEU A 886 38.12 11.29 -15.41
N LYS A 887 39.09 10.58 -14.79
CA LYS A 887 39.47 10.76 -13.38
C LYS A 887 40.05 12.14 -13.05
N GLN A 888 40.49 12.90 -14.06
CA GLN A 888 40.95 14.29 -13.89
C GLN A 888 39.80 15.31 -13.99
N MET A 889 38.58 14.84 -14.30
CA MET A 889 37.38 15.65 -14.41
C MET A 889 36.42 15.35 -13.26
N GLU A 890 35.51 16.29 -12.98
CA GLU A 890 34.41 16.06 -12.05
C GLU A 890 33.28 15.32 -12.78
N ILE A 891 33.30 13.99 -12.72
CA ILE A 891 32.26 13.12 -13.28
C ILE A 891 31.22 12.82 -12.19
N LYS A 892 29.99 13.31 -12.40
CA LYS A 892 28.87 13.13 -11.47
C LYS A 892 27.81 12.18 -12.00
N GLU A 893 27.71 11.99 -13.31
CA GLU A 893 26.72 11.14 -13.96
C GLU A 893 27.38 10.24 -15.01
N ILE A 894 26.90 8.99 -15.13
CA ILE A 894 27.29 8.07 -16.22
C ILE A 894 26.03 7.51 -16.88
N LEU A 895 26.04 7.48 -18.22
CA LEU A 895 24.99 6.81 -18.99
C LEU A 895 25.26 5.31 -19.04
N ILE A 896 24.32 4.53 -18.54
CA ILE A 896 24.40 3.07 -18.38
C ILE A 896 23.65 2.39 -19.52
N SER A 897 24.41 1.75 -20.38
CA SER A 897 23.96 0.87 -21.46
C SER A 897 25.16 0.12 -22.03
N ALA A 898 24.90 -0.90 -22.85
CA ALA A 898 25.88 -1.69 -23.57
C ALA A 898 25.88 -1.37 -25.07
N PRO A 899 27.02 -1.54 -25.76
CA PRO A 899 27.09 -1.46 -27.21
C PRO A 899 26.68 -2.79 -27.86
N GLU A 900 26.02 -2.74 -29.01
CA GLU A 900 25.87 -3.90 -29.90
C GLU A 900 26.49 -3.61 -31.27
N LYS A 901 27.10 -4.64 -31.82
CA LYS A 901 27.71 -4.63 -33.13
C LYS A 901 26.98 -5.56 -34.09
N ASP A 902 27.00 -5.22 -35.36
CA ASP A 902 26.40 -6.04 -36.40
C ASP A 902 27.33 -7.20 -36.78
N ILE A 903 26.93 -7.99 -37.78
CA ILE A 903 27.72 -9.13 -38.28
C ILE A 903 29.07 -8.72 -38.91
N HIS A 904 29.30 -7.42 -39.14
CA HIS A 904 30.53 -6.85 -39.67
C HIS A 904 31.40 -6.18 -38.59
N ASP A 905 31.08 -6.40 -37.31
CA ASP A 905 31.74 -5.78 -36.15
C ASP A 905 31.59 -4.23 -36.12
N GLN A 906 30.54 -3.70 -36.76
CA GLN A 906 30.23 -2.27 -36.76
C GLN A 906 29.23 -1.93 -35.65
N LEU A 907 29.53 -0.90 -34.87
CA LEU A 907 28.63 -0.38 -33.83
C LEU A 907 27.34 0.14 -34.47
N TRP A 908 26.19 -0.43 -34.08
CA TRP A 908 24.87 0.01 -34.58
C TRP A 908 23.90 0.42 -33.46
N ASN A 909 24.10 -0.08 -32.23
CA ASN A 909 23.30 0.28 -31.07
C ASN A 909 24.20 0.63 -29.87
N THR A 910 23.89 1.72 -29.18
CA THR A 910 24.60 2.17 -27.97
C THR A 910 23.74 2.10 -26.72
N ASN A 911 22.54 1.53 -26.82
CA ASN A 911 21.48 1.57 -25.82
C ASN A 911 20.95 0.17 -25.50
N ALA A 912 21.74 -0.89 -25.70
CA ALA A 912 21.34 -2.21 -25.24
C ALA A 912 21.37 -2.27 -23.70
N PRO A 913 20.47 -3.01 -23.04
CA PRO A 913 20.54 -3.25 -21.60
C PRO A 913 21.86 -3.93 -21.21
N ILE A 914 22.48 -3.49 -20.11
CA ILE A 914 23.73 -4.05 -19.59
C ILE A 914 23.58 -5.50 -19.10
N TYR A 915 22.40 -5.93 -18.66
CA TYR A 915 22.17 -7.31 -18.23
C TYR A 915 22.34 -8.33 -19.38
N LYS A 916 22.23 -7.88 -20.64
CA LYS A 916 22.49 -8.69 -21.84
C LYS A 916 23.97 -8.69 -22.26
N SER A 917 24.81 -7.88 -21.61
CA SER A 917 26.22 -7.76 -21.97
C SER A 917 27.06 -8.91 -21.39
N ASP A 918 27.95 -9.46 -22.21
CA ASP A 918 28.97 -10.43 -21.79
C ASP A 918 30.23 -9.77 -21.19
N LYS A 919 30.30 -8.43 -21.16
CA LYS A 919 31.47 -7.65 -20.74
C LYS A 919 31.49 -7.30 -19.25
N ALA A 920 30.94 -8.15 -18.38
CA ALA A 920 30.80 -7.91 -16.93
C ALA A 920 32.10 -7.40 -16.26
N THR A 921 33.25 -7.99 -16.58
CA THR A 921 34.55 -7.58 -16.00
C THR A 921 34.94 -6.14 -16.37
N LEU A 922 34.70 -5.73 -17.62
CA LEU A 922 35.00 -4.38 -18.08
C LEU A 922 34.00 -3.37 -17.51
N ILE A 923 32.71 -3.74 -17.42
CA ILE A 923 31.69 -2.91 -16.77
C ILE A 923 32.11 -2.61 -15.32
N ARG A 924 32.45 -3.63 -14.54
CA ARG A 924 32.94 -3.46 -13.16
C ARG A 924 34.18 -2.57 -13.10
N LYS A 925 35.14 -2.73 -14.03
CA LYS A 925 36.35 -1.88 -14.11
C LYS A 925 36.01 -0.40 -14.32
N ILE A 926 35.04 -0.11 -15.20
CA ILE A 926 34.62 1.26 -15.50
C ILE A 926 33.88 1.86 -14.30
N LEU A 927 32.89 1.16 -13.76
CA LEU A 927 32.10 1.66 -12.63
C LEU A 927 32.96 1.88 -11.36
N ALA A 928 33.92 0.99 -11.10
CA ALA A 928 34.86 1.14 -9.99
C ALA A 928 35.77 2.39 -10.11
N ALA A 929 35.90 2.99 -11.30
CA ALA A 929 36.61 4.26 -11.46
C ALA A 929 35.82 5.47 -10.92
N PHE A 930 34.50 5.33 -10.73
CA PHE A 930 33.58 6.41 -10.32
C PHE A 930 32.61 5.93 -9.22
N PRO A 931 33.08 5.66 -7.98
CA PRO A 931 32.29 5.00 -6.94
C PRO A 931 31.16 5.86 -6.32
N GLN A 932 31.08 7.15 -6.63
CA GLN A 932 30.09 8.10 -6.07
C GLN A 932 29.29 8.80 -7.18
N VAL A 933 29.06 8.11 -8.28
CA VAL A 933 28.41 8.66 -9.48
C VAL A 933 26.93 8.29 -9.51
N ASP A 934 26.11 9.19 -10.03
CA ASP A 934 24.72 8.91 -10.35
C ASP A 934 24.64 8.14 -11.68
N TYR A 935 23.72 7.20 -11.76
CA TYR A 935 23.54 6.31 -12.90
C TYR A 935 22.32 6.70 -13.70
N ILE A 936 22.50 6.97 -14.99
CA ILE A 936 21.39 7.21 -15.92
C ILE A 936 21.17 5.93 -16.71
N MET A 937 20.12 5.18 -16.37
CA MET A 937 19.76 3.91 -17.01
C MET A 937 19.22 4.18 -18.43
N ASP A 938 20.12 4.19 -19.41
CA ASP A 938 19.88 4.61 -20.79
C ASP A 938 19.65 3.42 -21.73
N GLY A 939 19.35 2.24 -21.20
CA GLY A 939 18.91 1.07 -21.97
C GLY A 939 17.59 1.30 -22.72
N LEU A 940 17.42 0.61 -23.85
CA LEU A 940 16.15 0.44 -24.54
C LEU A 940 15.53 -0.87 -24.07
N TYR A 941 14.45 -0.77 -23.29
CA TYR A 941 13.77 -1.92 -22.68
C TYR A 941 12.54 -2.30 -23.48
N ALA A 942 12.36 -3.60 -23.73
CA ALA A 942 11.13 -4.12 -24.35
C ALA A 942 9.96 -4.24 -23.35
N SER A 943 10.25 -4.28 -22.05
CA SER A 943 9.27 -4.43 -20.97
C SER A 943 9.83 -3.90 -19.64
N GLN A 944 8.95 -3.75 -18.64
CA GLN A 944 9.36 -3.44 -17.27
C GLN A 944 10.22 -4.56 -16.64
N ASP A 945 10.11 -5.81 -17.11
CA ASP A 945 10.99 -6.90 -16.67
C ASP A 945 12.43 -6.71 -17.15
N GLU A 946 12.63 -6.25 -18.40
CA GLU A 946 13.97 -5.92 -18.87
C GLU A 946 14.55 -4.73 -18.09
N GLU A 947 13.73 -3.75 -17.74
CA GLU A 947 14.09 -2.61 -16.89
C GLU A 947 14.55 -3.09 -15.49
N TYR A 948 13.78 -3.97 -14.86
CA TYR A 948 14.11 -4.58 -13.57
C TYR A 948 15.41 -5.40 -13.63
N LEU A 949 15.56 -6.26 -14.64
CA LEU A 949 16.76 -7.07 -14.83
C LEU A 949 18.00 -6.21 -15.04
N ASP A 950 17.88 -5.07 -15.73
CA ASP A 950 18.98 -4.13 -15.91
C ASP A 950 19.37 -3.42 -14.62
N GLY A 951 18.38 -2.99 -13.83
CA GLY A 951 18.61 -2.44 -12.48
C GLY A 951 19.28 -3.45 -11.55
N LYS A 952 18.84 -4.70 -11.55
CA LYS A 952 19.43 -5.79 -10.77
C LYS A 952 20.87 -6.08 -11.20
N ALA A 953 21.14 -6.16 -12.50
CA ALA A 953 22.50 -6.33 -13.01
C ALA A 953 23.40 -5.15 -12.59
N MET A 954 22.85 -3.93 -12.59
CA MET A 954 23.56 -2.75 -12.10
C MET A 954 23.95 -2.89 -10.62
N ASP A 955 23.03 -3.32 -9.76
CA ASP A 955 23.32 -3.59 -8.34
C ASP A 955 24.44 -4.62 -8.18
N GLU A 956 24.37 -5.70 -8.96
CA GLU A 956 25.40 -6.73 -8.96
C GLU A 956 26.77 -6.21 -9.42
N PHE A 957 26.84 -5.29 -10.38
CA PHE A 957 28.09 -4.72 -10.86
C PHE A 957 28.74 -3.73 -9.88
N VAL A 958 27.94 -3.03 -9.06
CA VAL A 958 28.43 -2.06 -8.08
C VAL A 958 28.84 -2.75 -6.77
N ILE A 959 28.20 -3.87 -6.43
CA ILE A 959 28.58 -4.72 -5.29
C ILE A 959 29.81 -5.56 -5.68
N LYS A 960 30.83 -5.54 -4.80
CA LYS A 960 32.12 -6.22 -5.01
C LYS A 960 32.04 -7.74 -5.01
#